data_AF-F3QVF7-F1
#
_entry.id   AF-F3QVF7-F1
#
_cell.length_a   1.000
_cell.length_b   1.000
_cell.length_c   1.000
_cell.angle_alpha   90.00
_cell.angle_beta   90.00
_cell.angle_gamma   90.00
#
_symmetry.space_group_name_H-M   'P 1'
#
loop_
_entity.id
_entity.type
_entity.pdbx_description
1 polymer ?
#
loop_
_entity_poly.entity_id
_entity_poly.type
_entity_poly.pdbx_seq_one_letter_code
_entity_poly.pdbx_strand_id
1 'polypeptide(L)'
;MKNRLLALMALCGATSSTLPLWAAWEDPELQFVEPNLATDGTGGGVYYVYHVATQKFMGNSATRLVVSDQGQEVTLTYGEDYELSRRPETDPEYFTGKGWRLSMMNAPTNGGYHELFLNTGGAEIYVDHNKTGHILWKIVKEGEVYRIKVIDEDKLYGVAAQDGLYANSYIAVGEGETEVDPLIDKSMAGQENAGDEWKFVSVEAYEAFQAKKKLLGQLNKADEVGFTGYGEYADVYNNPKATAEEVEAAATSLKQAIVNWQSSNATPEHPVDFTNVITNNSFEDGTTNGWTTVGTPGVQSVSYETPTNEYKMQNFTEKWTWADGSNLNSLANDPMEVSQVLENMPVGKYRLTANTIGYQQGNRDIVPYGVYLYAENSGIESRAEAHSLEFGGLRDGVVSESDPYPRNTVLEFFAMNGTIKVGFKTVNTNCNWVGVDNFKLEYLGQVEGGMAEELKKVITQAEELKNGYDLQFKKYSAAGETKFNQSVETAKQAADNPDTDDKTLGLVLTSLQEGMDELKADVNAYEILNVKRQELLTEWDESPYAEVDFPEYEKYVYGLDDAYEQRTFDPAEVDSIQPRADRLWMSCVREALTNGDTDNVTGLMVNPNFEGSNDGWTKTGDGDFKNDGTRVTEVWGGQNWEVYQEINNLPQGSYKIKAQAFYNPSSTNDNAWHEGWGQEGDETSNIHGYLFGNDASEPLLHVTACPQEENVAENCEEVTWTEDASLAGKWLCYGKNSAQEVFEADEGNYLNATTCYVGKDGKLRVGVKMSGVTWGAAWVVFDNFQVEYLGADNMDGAQTALDALIREANEMLASDALTTQEAKDGLSKAIEAASGVGELTPEIYEEQTEALNAAIKLGQESMDAAVALEDKAIVHSDRLSGTGEASYEAYVGTEGYGELETLVGEILDNKIADAGIFATLDEISGYSLRLDKAYSKMLSAHIDFTTASKDEPVDATGLIVNPSFQTKTENEQGEIVDTQSGEGWTIESEYDMTGIKDAMLCEIYSDSSKVYQPLYNAPAGYYRVILNGFYRAGGYIEAGVARRDGTEARNAELFIESGKGKWSEKLPSIFENVSEWKYETSDVALPDSLFPESDKLYHFIVDQPGGAKLAFEDGAYECDTYFYVGEGEVPVLGVRKTGMLTNDWSCFDNFRLYYLGDGDANKPDGFVDSIDGVAADGTAKVVSSAWYTINGVRVAEPKQRGIYIRQDMMNDGTKKTVKVLVK
;
A
#
# COMPACT_ATOMS: atom_id res chain seq x y z
N MET A 1 30.31 -79.59 9.79
CA MET A 1 30.33 -80.75 8.87
C MET A 1 29.00 -81.48 8.97
N LYS A 2 28.37 -81.74 7.81
CA LYS A 2 27.13 -82.52 7.54
C LYS A 2 25.79 -81.94 8.03
N ASN A 3 25.15 -81.15 7.15
CA ASN A 3 23.77 -81.36 6.66
C ASN A 3 23.28 -80.18 5.80
N ARG A 4 23.85 -80.00 4.60
CA ARG A 4 23.37 -79.05 3.57
C ARG A 4 23.11 -79.68 2.20
N LEU A 5 22.94 -81.01 2.14
CA LEU A 5 22.81 -81.75 0.86
C LEU A 5 21.41 -82.31 0.57
N LEU A 6 20.40 -82.01 1.37
CA LEU A 6 19.05 -82.60 1.23
C LEU A 6 17.94 -81.62 0.81
N ALA A 7 18.25 -80.34 0.58
CA ALA A 7 17.28 -79.37 0.05
C ALA A 7 17.44 -79.09 -1.46
N LEU A 8 18.47 -79.63 -2.12
CA LEU A 8 18.79 -79.33 -3.52
C LEU A 8 18.14 -80.27 -4.56
N MET A 9 17.13 -81.07 -4.17
CA MET A 9 16.52 -82.07 -5.06
C MET A 9 14.98 -82.12 -5.02
N ALA A 10 14.31 -81.01 -4.69
CA ALA A 10 12.83 -80.97 -4.64
C ALA A 10 12.16 -79.83 -5.42
N LEU A 11 12.85 -79.14 -6.34
CA LEU A 11 12.22 -78.15 -7.23
C LEU A 11 12.85 -78.20 -8.63
N CYS A 12 12.62 -79.30 -9.34
CA CYS A 12 12.67 -79.32 -10.79
C CYS A 12 11.25 -79.64 -11.29
N GLY A 13 10.54 -78.60 -11.74
CA GLY A 13 9.32 -78.76 -12.55
C GLY A 13 8.08 -78.04 -12.02
N ALA A 14 8.03 -76.72 -12.17
CA ALA A 14 6.82 -75.95 -12.53
C ALA A 14 7.19 -74.47 -12.68
N THR A 15 6.69 -73.86 -13.74
CA THR A 15 6.98 -72.54 -14.30
C THR A 15 6.31 -71.39 -13.55
N SER A 16 6.96 -70.22 -13.60
CA SER A 16 6.46 -68.87 -13.31
C SER A 16 6.00 -68.56 -11.88
N SER A 17 6.94 -68.13 -11.05
CA SER A 17 6.70 -67.07 -10.05
C SER A 17 8.00 -66.32 -9.83
N THR A 18 7.95 -65.01 -9.97
CA THR A 18 9.04 -64.07 -9.72
C THR A 18 9.44 -64.14 -8.25
N LEU A 19 10.72 -64.46 -8.01
CA LEU A 19 11.35 -64.21 -6.72
C LEU A 19 11.41 -62.69 -6.49
N PRO A 20 11.37 -62.19 -5.24
CA PRO A 20 11.63 -60.78 -4.98
C PRO A 20 13.08 -60.49 -5.37
N LEU A 21 13.30 -59.54 -6.28
CA LEU A 21 14.61 -58.93 -6.46
C LEU A 21 14.98 -58.27 -5.12
N TRP A 22 16.08 -58.68 -4.53
CA TRP A 22 16.69 -57.93 -3.43
C TRP A 22 17.21 -56.63 -4.06
N ALA A 23 16.87 -55.47 -3.51
CA ALA A 23 17.41 -54.19 -3.96
C ALA A 23 18.95 -54.24 -3.91
N ALA A 24 19.62 -53.80 -4.96
CA ALA A 24 21.08 -53.84 -5.07
C ALA A 24 21.78 -52.79 -4.19
N TRP A 25 21.04 -51.76 -3.77
CA TRP A 25 21.48 -50.62 -2.95
C TRP A 25 20.49 -50.40 -1.80
N GLU A 26 21.00 -50.01 -0.63
CA GLU A 26 20.17 -49.61 0.53
C GLU A 26 19.65 -48.18 0.33
N ASP A 27 18.51 -47.79 0.94
CA ASP A 27 18.00 -46.41 0.87
C ASP A 27 18.91 -45.43 1.64
N PRO A 28 19.04 -44.16 1.19
CA PRO A 28 19.91 -43.22 1.88
C PRO A 28 19.36 -42.89 3.26
N GLU A 29 20.24 -42.88 4.25
CA GLU A 29 19.88 -42.54 5.63
C GLU A 29 19.79 -41.02 5.81
N LEU A 30 18.61 -40.54 6.23
CA LEU A 30 18.40 -39.13 6.56
C LEU A 30 19.10 -38.77 7.87
N GLN A 31 19.98 -37.77 7.83
CA GLN A 31 20.69 -37.28 9.01
C GLN A 31 19.87 -36.20 9.69
N PHE A 32 19.58 -36.38 10.98
CA PHE A 32 18.84 -35.42 11.78
C PHE A 32 19.79 -34.58 12.62
N VAL A 33 19.44 -33.32 12.82
CA VAL A 33 20.18 -32.39 13.67
C VAL A 33 19.35 -32.00 14.87
N GLU A 34 20.02 -31.62 15.95
CA GLU A 34 19.36 -30.88 17.03
C GLU A 34 19.25 -29.42 16.57
N PRO A 35 18.04 -28.87 16.38
CA PRO A 35 17.89 -27.47 16.04
C PRO A 35 18.39 -26.61 17.20
N ASN A 36 19.00 -25.46 16.89
CA ASN A 36 19.47 -24.54 17.91
C ASN A 36 18.27 -23.79 18.52
N LEU A 37 17.66 -24.37 19.55
CA LEU A 37 16.52 -23.79 20.25
C LEU A 37 16.93 -22.87 21.42
N ALA A 38 18.08 -22.21 21.34
CA ALA A 38 18.48 -21.21 22.32
C ALA A 38 17.58 -19.97 22.22
N THR A 39 17.01 -19.54 23.34
CA THR A 39 16.05 -18.43 23.40
C THR A 39 16.71 -17.08 23.73
N ASP A 40 18.04 -17.03 23.80
CA ASP A 40 18.85 -15.88 24.20
C ASP A 40 19.28 -14.98 23.02
N GLY A 41 18.63 -15.14 21.86
CA GLY A 41 18.96 -14.44 20.62
C GLY A 41 20.08 -15.09 19.81
N THR A 42 20.69 -16.17 20.29
CA THR A 42 21.70 -16.94 19.54
C THR A 42 21.13 -18.20 18.87
N GLY A 43 19.86 -18.54 19.14
CA GLY A 43 19.15 -19.64 18.52
C GLY A 43 18.43 -19.29 17.22
N GLY A 44 17.84 -20.30 16.60
CA GLY A 44 17.21 -20.21 15.28
C GLY A 44 18.02 -20.88 14.18
N GLY A 45 17.83 -20.40 12.96
CA GLY A 45 18.44 -20.92 11.74
C GLY A 45 17.40 -21.47 10.77
N VAL A 46 17.87 -21.90 9.61
CA VAL A 46 17.02 -22.44 8.53
C VAL A 46 17.08 -23.96 8.56
N TYR A 47 15.92 -24.61 8.54
CA TYR A 47 15.81 -26.08 8.61
C TYR A 47 14.71 -26.60 7.68
N TYR A 48 14.81 -27.89 7.36
CA TYR A 48 13.68 -28.67 6.87
C TYR A 48 13.10 -29.49 8.03
N VAL A 49 11.77 -29.48 8.17
CA VAL A 49 11.08 -30.18 9.26
C VAL A 49 10.49 -31.49 8.72
N TYR A 50 10.94 -32.62 9.26
CA TYR A 50 10.59 -33.97 8.83
C TYR A 50 9.54 -34.60 9.76
N HIS A 51 8.44 -35.09 9.19
CA HIS A 51 7.37 -35.76 9.89
C HIS A 51 7.62 -37.28 9.95
N VAL A 52 7.71 -37.84 11.15
CA VAL A 52 8.15 -39.23 11.39
C VAL A 52 7.14 -40.26 10.88
N ALA A 53 5.84 -40.04 11.10
CA ALA A 53 4.81 -41.03 10.78
C ALA A 53 4.58 -41.19 9.27
N THR A 54 4.56 -40.08 8.52
CA THR A 54 4.39 -40.10 7.06
C THR A 54 5.70 -40.21 6.29
N GLN A 55 6.83 -40.02 6.96
CA GLN A 55 8.17 -39.98 6.37
C GLN A 55 8.34 -38.89 5.30
N LYS A 56 7.64 -37.76 5.47
CA LYS A 56 7.59 -36.61 4.56
C LYS A 56 8.10 -35.34 5.26
N PHE A 57 8.26 -34.25 4.51
CA PHE A 57 8.71 -32.95 5.02
C PHE A 57 7.58 -31.93 5.05
N MET A 58 7.66 -30.98 5.96
CA MET A 58 6.77 -29.81 6.03
C MET A 58 6.94 -28.93 4.78
N GLY A 59 5.82 -28.51 4.18
CA GLY A 59 5.75 -27.66 3.00
C GLY A 59 4.37 -27.03 2.86
N ASN A 60 4.03 -26.53 1.68
CA ASN A 60 2.77 -25.81 1.44
C ASN A 60 2.10 -26.19 0.11
N SER A 61 0.77 -26.05 0.05
CA SER A 61 -0.06 -26.13 -1.16
C SER A 61 -0.84 -24.82 -1.27
N ALA A 62 -0.51 -23.98 -2.26
CA ALA A 62 -0.81 -22.55 -2.22
C ALA A 62 -0.32 -21.96 -0.88
N THR A 63 -1.18 -21.34 -0.07
CA THR A 63 -0.81 -20.86 1.26
C THR A 63 -0.98 -21.91 2.37
N ARG A 64 -1.66 -23.05 2.17
CA ARG A 64 -1.97 -24.02 3.25
C ARG A 64 -0.77 -24.92 3.58
N LEU A 65 -0.49 -25.15 4.87
CA LEU A 65 0.58 -26.06 5.33
C LEU A 65 0.22 -27.54 5.12
N VAL A 66 1.15 -28.31 4.55
CA VAL A 66 1.02 -29.75 4.25
C VAL A 66 2.33 -30.49 4.52
N VAL A 67 2.30 -31.83 4.55
CA VAL A 67 3.51 -32.67 4.42
C VAL A 67 3.63 -33.24 3.02
N SER A 68 4.83 -33.15 2.44
CA SER A 68 5.11 -33.55 1.07
C SER A 68 6.49 -34.23 0.97
N ASP A 69 6.74 -34.92 -0.15
CA ASP A 69 8.07 -35.54 -0.38
C ASP A 69 9.17 -34.49 -0.60
N GLN A 70 8.77 -33.26 -0.97
CA GLN A 70 9.62 -32.07 -1.04
C GLN A 70 9.24 -31.10 0.09
N GLY A 71 10.20 -30.76 0.94
CA GLY A 71 9.99 -29.76 1.99
C GLY A 71 10.21 -28.33 1.49
N GLN A 72 9.75 -27.37 2.27
CA GLN A 72 10.16 -25.97 2.18
C GLN A 72 11.17 -25.65 3.29
N GLU A 73 12.03 -24.66 3.01
CA GLU A 73 12.87 -24.08 4.05
C GLU A 73 11.99 -23.39 5.10
N VAL A 74 12.22 -23.73 6.36
CA VAL A 74 11.57 -23.10 7.50
C VAL A 74 12.64 -22.34 8.28
N THR A 75 12.56 -21.02 8.23
CA THR A 75 13.38 -20.14 9.05
C THR A 75 12.81 -20.10 10.46
N LEU A 76 13.60 -20.55 11.42
CA LEU A 76 13.29 -20.40 12.84
C LEU A 76 13.86 -19.08 13.35
N THR A 77 12.97 -18.20 13.81
CA THR A 77 13.36 -17.07 14.64
C THR A 77 12.66 -17.17 15.99
N TYR A 78 13.36 -16.80 17.07
CA TYR A 78 12.75 -16.74 18.40
C TYR A 78 12.39 -15.30 18.72
N GLY A 79 11.14 -15.06 19.09
CA GLY A 79 10.70 -13.71 19.39
C GLY A 79 9.23 -13.64 19.75
N GLU A 80 8.77 -12.41 19.80
CA GLU A 80 7.37 -12.07 20.00
C GLU A 80 6.65 -12.08 18.65
N ASP A 81 5.33 -12.12 18.69
CA ASP A 81 4.49 -11.97 17.50
C ASP A 81 4.72 -10.58 16.87
N TYR A 82 4.73 -10.46 15.54
CA TYR A 82 4.98 -9.18 14.87
C TYR A 82 3.86 -8.15 15.07
N GLU A 83 2.67 -8.63 15.44
CA GLU A 83 1.46 -7.81 15.60
C GLU A 83 0.83 -7.99 16.99
N LEU A 84 0.61 -9.23 17.47
CA LEU A 84 -0.11 -9.49 18.72
C LEU A 84 0.62 -9.00 19.98
N SER A 85 1.95 -8.89 19.92
CA SER A 85 2.79 -8.46 21.06
C SER A 85 2.70 -6.99 21.37
N ARG A 86 2.23 -6.19 20.41
CA ARG A 86 2.11 -4.73 20.55
C ARG A 86 0.66 -4.26 20.68
N ARG A 87 -0.32 -5.18 20.66
CA ARG A 87 -1.74 -4.85 20.87
C ARG A 87 -2.03 -4.39 22.30
N PRO A 88 -3.14 -3.67 22.55
CA PRO A 88 -3.59 -3.36 23.91
C PRO A 88 -3.86 -4.63 24.73
N GLU A 89 -3.54 -4.64 26.03
CA GLU A 89 -3.72 -5.85 26.86
C GLU A 89 -5.16 -6.35 26.97
N THR A 90 -6.11 -5.46 26.70
CA THR A 90 -7.55 -5.69 26.67
C THR A 90 -8.00 -6.48 25.43
N ASP A 91 -7.19 -6.53 24.37
CA ASP A 91 -7.48 -7.34 23.19
C ASP A 91 -7.46 -8.84 23.60
N PRO A 92 -8.52 -9.61 23.30
CA PRO A 92 -8.57 -11.04 23.57
C PRO A 92 -7.39 -11.84 23.00
N GLU A 93 -6.80 -11.38 21.89
CA GLU A 93 -5.66 -11.97 21.20
C GLU A 93 -4.31 -11.35 21.60
N TYR A 94 -4.27 -10.26 22.40
CA TYR A 94 -3.01 -9.66 22.86
C TYR A 94 -2.14 -10.69 23.56
N PHE A 95 -0.87 -10.74 23.16
CA PHE A 95 0.05 -11.73 23.65
C PHE A 95 1.53 -11.33 23.49
N THR A 96 2.23 -11.12 24.62
CA THR A 96 3.67 -10.76 24.69
C THR A 96 4.60 -11.94 24.99
N GLY A 97 4.08 -13.17 25.03
CA GLY A 97 4.96 -14.32 25.20
C GLY A 97 5.86 -14.52 23.99
N LYS A 98 6.97 -15.22 24.21
CA LYS A 98 7.97 -15.48 23.18
C LYS A 98 7.89 -16.92 22.71
N GLY A 99 7.80 -17.09 21.41
CA GLY A 99 7.74 -18.39 20.74
C GLY A 99 8.70 -18.48 19.58
N TRP A 100 8.78 -19.66 19.00
CA TRP A 100 9.40 -19.86 17.70
C TRP A 100 8.43 -19.40 16.62
N ARG A 101 8.88 -18.49 15.77
CA ARG A 101 8.24 -18.13 14.50
C ARG A 101 8.88 -18.99 13.43
N LEU A 102 8.03 -19.70 12.68
CA LEU A 102 8.42 -20.57 11.58
C LEU A 102 8.04 -19.83 10.30
N SER A 103 8.99 -19.36 9.50
CA SER A 103 8.70 -18.59 8.28
C SER A 103 9.13 -19.36 7.02
N MET A 104 8.26 -19.38 6.00
CA MET A 104 8.51 -19.93 4.66
C MET A 104 8.59 -18.78 3.64
N MET A 105 9.76 -18.17 3.51
CA MET A 105 9.97 -16.96 2.69
C MET A 105 9.68 -17.15 1.20
N ASN A 106 9.79 -18.38 0.70
CA ASN A 106 9.58 -18.70 -0.71
C ASN A 106 8.17 -19.20 -1.02
N ALA A 107 7.28 -19.26 -0.01
CA ALA A 107 5.90 -19.64 -0.20
C ALA A 107 5.05 -18.44 -0.65
N PRO A 108 4.07 -18.62 -1.55
CA PRO A 108 3.12 -17.57 -1.93
C PRO A 108 2.32 -17.12 -0.71
N THR A 109 1.97 -15.84 -0.69
CA THR A 109 1.25 -15.15 0.40
C THR A 109 0.23 -14.19 -0.17
N ASN A 110 -0.89 -13.96 0.54
CA ASN A 110 -1.89 -12.98 0.12
C ASN A 110 -1.65 -11.60 0.76
N GLY A 111 -1.07 -11.56 1.97
CA GLY A 111 -0.80 -10.33 2.73
C GLY A 111 0.62 -9.79 2.61
N GLY A 112 1.54 -10.51 1.96
CA GLY A 112 2.97 -10.17 1.93
C GLY A 112 3.77 -10.74 3.11
N TYR A 113 3.14 -11.59 3.93
CA TYR A 113 3.73 -12.21 5.12
C TYR A 113 4.04 -13.69 4.93
N HIS A 114 5.03 -14.22 5.65
CA HIS A 114 5.60 -15.54 5.34
C HIS A 114 5.60 -16.53 6.52
N GLU A 115 5.01 -16.18 7.66
CA GLU A 115 4.96 -16.99 8.87
C GLU A 115 3.92 -18.12 8.79
N LEU A 116 4.19 -19.23 9.48
CA LEU A 116 3.20 -20.28 9.73
C LEU A 116 2.20 -19.79 10.77
N PHE A 117 0.99 -19.57 10.28
CA PHE A 117 -0.09 -18.88 10.95
C PHE A 117 -1.29 -19.77 11.15
N LEU A 118 -1.71 -19.89 12.40
CA LEU A 118 -2.95 -20.55 12.80
C LEU A 118 -4.14 -19.66 12.47
N ASN A 119 -5.03 -20.11 11.58
CA ASN A 119 -6.19 -19.33 11.16
C ASN A 119 -7.24 -19.14 12.28
N THR A 120 -8.07 -18.13 12.09
CA THR A 120 -9.23 -17.84 12.96
C THR A 120 -10.21 -19.02 12.96
N GLY A 121 -10.34 -19.68 14.10
CA GLY A 121 -11.12 -20.91 14.26
C GLY A 121 -10.29 -22.16 14.57
N GLY A 122 -8.95 -22.07 14.50
CA GLY A 122 -8.03 -23.09 15.00
C GLY A 122 -7.96 -24.37 14.18
N ALA A 123 -8.50 -24.35 12.96
CA ALA A 123 -8.61 -25.55 12.14
C ALA A 123 -7.37 -25.78 11.27
N GLU A 124 -6.65 -24.72 10.90
CA GLU A 124 -5.71 -24.77 9.79
C GLU A 124 -4.48 -23.88 10.03
N ILE A 125 -3.36 -24.26 9.42
CA ILE A 125 -2.14 -23.45 9.32
C ILE A 125 -1.93 -23.00 7.87
N TYR A 126 -1.65 -21.71 7.69
CA TYR A 126 -1.30 -21.08 6.42
C TYR A 126 0.08 -20.38 6.48
N VAL A 127 0.68 -20.12 5.33
CA VAL A 127 1.81 -19.20 5.13
C VAL A 127 1.22 -17.85 4.75
N ASP A 128 0.95 -17.05 5.77
CA ASP A 128 0.48 -15.66 5.71
C ASP A 128 0.42 -15.17 7.15
N HIS A 129 0.02 -13.93 7.40
CA HIS A 129 -0.70 -13.60 8.62
C HIS A 129 -1.51 -12.32 8.41
N ASN A 130 -2.55 -12.16 9.22
CA ASN A 130 -3.40 -10.97 9.18
C ASN A 130 -3.84 -10.58 10.60
N LYS A 131 -4.84 -9.69 10.69
CA LYS A 131 -5.36 -9.13 11.95
C LYS A 131 -5.88 -10.17 12.98
N THR A 132 -5.96 -11.46 12.68
CA THR A 132 -6.49 -12.47 13.62
C THR A 132 -5.75 -13.78 13.46
N GLY A 133 -5.33 -14.47 14.52
CA GLY A 133 -4.61 -15.75 14.42
C GLY A 133 -3.18 -15.70 14.98
N HIS A 134 -2.50 -16.84 15.11
CA HIS A 134 -1.31 -16.98 15.97
C HIS A 134 -0.12 -17.60 15.24
N ILE A 135 1.08 -17.01 15.41
CA ILE A 135 2.32 -17.45 14.74
C ILE A 135 3.39 -17.99 15.70
N LEU A 136 3.10 -18.04 17.00
CA LEU A 136 4.08 -18.42 18.03
C LEU A 136 3.96 -19.88 18.43
N TRP A 137 5.04 -20.62 18.20
CA TRP A 137 5.09 -22.06 18.40
C TRP A 137 6.09 -22.46 19.50
N LYS A 138 5.74 -23.51 20.26
CA LYS A 138 6.62 -24.20 21.20
C LYS A 138 7.11 -25.50 20.57
N ILE A 139 8.42 -25.68 20.57
CA ILE A 139 9.08 -26.89 20.08
C ILE A 139 9.58 -27.69 21.30
N VAL A 140 9.00 -28.86 21.54
CA VAL A 140 9.25 -29.71 22.71
C VAL A 140 10.08 -30.93 22.30
N LYS A 141 11.28 -31.08 22.86
CA LYS A 141 12.12 -32.27 22.64
C LYS A 141 11.63 -33.43 23.52
N GLU A 142 11.38 -34.59 22.92
CA GLU A 142 11.03 -35.83 23.61
C GLU A 142 11.86 -37.00 23.05
N GLY A 143 12.91 -37.39 23.76
CA GLY A 143 13.89 -38.34 23.24
C GLY A 143 14.58 -37.80 22.00
N GLU A 144 14.44 -38.50 20.87
CA GLU A 144 15.07 -38.19 19.57
C GLU A 144 14.11 -37.47 18.59
N VAL A 145 12.92 -37.09 19.04
CA VAL A 145 11.90 -36.38 18.25
C VAL A 145 11.49 -35.08 18.93
N TYR A 146 10.80 -34.24 18.18
CA TYR A 146 10.26 -32.96 18.61
C TYR A 146 8.76 -32.95 18.36
N ARG A 147 7.99 -32.37 19.28
CA ARG A 147 6.58 -32.05 19.05
C ARG A 147 6.44 -30.54 18.98
N ILE A 148 5.64 -30.06 18.05
CA ILE A 148 5.37 -28.63 17.89
C ILE A 148 3.95 -28.38 18.34
N LYS A 149 3.72 -27.35 19.13
CA LYS A 149 2.37 -26.93 19.54
C LYS A 149 2.32 -25.42 19.63
N VAL A 150 1.13 -24.84 19.69
CA VAL A 150 0.98 -23.46 20.16
C VAL A 150 1.62 -23.36 21.54
N ILE A 151 2.33 -22.26 21.81
CA ILE A 151 2.98 -22.03 23.11
C ILE A 151 2.00 -22.20 24.28
N ASP A 152 2.51 -22.69 25.41
CA ASP A 152 1.65 -23.09 26.53
C ASP A 152 0.91 -21.90 27.15
N GLU A 153 1.50 -20.72 27.05
CA GLU A 153 1.02 -19.45 27.60
C GLU A 153 -0.09 -18.81 26.75
N ASP A 154 -0.33 -19.30 25.53
CA ASP A 154 -1.33 -18.72 24.62
C ASP A 154 -2.74 -18.73 25.22
N LYS A 155 -3.46 -17.60 25.08
CA LYS A 155 -4.75 -17.39 25.73
C LYS A 155 -5.89 -18.17 25.08
N LEU A 156 -5.82 -18.43 23.77
CA LEU A 156 -6.89 -19.05 23.00
C LEU A 156 -6.64 -20.54 22.75
N TYR A 157 -5.37 -20.92 22.59
CA TYR A 157 -4.96 -22.27 22.20
C TYR A 157 -3.85 -22.88 23.07
N GLY A 158 -3.46 -22.21 24.16
CA GLY A 158 -2.45 -22.70 25.11
C GLY A 158 -3.00 -23.71 26.13
N VAL A 159 -2.18 -24.07 27.11
CA VAL A 159 -2.47 -25.17 28.06
C VAL A 159 -3.66 -24.88 28.98
N ALA A 160 -3.87 -23.61 29.34
CA ALA A 160 -4.96 -23.20 30.21
C ALA A 160 -6.23 -22.78 29.45
N ALA A 161 -6.16 -22.66 28.12
CA ALA A 161 -7.25 -22.15 27.30
C ALA A 161 -8.45 -23.12 27.25
N GLN A 162 -9.66 -22.57 27.21
CA GLN A 162 -10.93 -23.31 27.14
C GLN A 162 -11.01 -24.50 28.13
N ASP A 163 -10.79 -24.24 29.42
CA ASP A 163 -10.76 -25.27 30.49
C ASP A 163 -9.74 -26.40 30.26
N GLY A 164 -8.65 -26.10 29.56
CA GLY A 164 -7.55 -27.03 29.27
C GLY A 164 -7.80 -27.91 28.05
N LEU A 165 -8.71 -27.52 27.15
CA LEU A 165 -9.03 -28.26 25.92
C LEU A 165 -7.79 -28.55 25.07
N TYR A 166 -6.87 -27.58 24.97
CA TYR A 166 -5.70 -27.65 24.09
C TYR A 166 -4.40 -28.06 24.82
N ALA A 167 -4.49 -28.50 26.07
CA ALA A 167 -3.32 -28.83 26.89
C ALA A 167 -2.40 -29.88 26.24
N ASN A 168 -3.00 -30.84 25.52
CA ASN A 168 -2.31 -31.93 24.84
C ASN A 168 -2.38 -31.81 23.31
N SER A 169 -2.74 -30.64 22.79
CA SER A 169 -2.82 -30.40 21.36
C SER A 169 -1.43 -30.13 20.76
N TYR A 170 -1.14 -30.77 19.63
CA TYR A 170 0.10 -30.60 18.87
C TYR A 170 -0.21 -30.44 17.37
N ILE A 171 0.74 -29.83 16.65
CA ILE A 171 0.80 -29.89 15.20
C ILE A 171 0.98 -31.35 14.79
N ALA A 172 0.02 -31.89 14.06
CA ALA A 172 -0.02 -33.29 13.67
C ALA A 172 -0.61 -33.48 12.28
N VAL A 173 -0.44 -34.69 11.75
CA VAL A 173 -1.03 -35.14 10.48
C VAL A 173 -1.94 -36.34 10.77
N GLY A 174 -3.17 -36.28 10.28
CA GLY A 174 -4.14 -37.39 10.38
C GLY A 174 -3.65 -38.68 9.71
N GLU A 175 -4.16 -39.83 10.16
CA GLU A 175 -3.77 -41.13 9.59
C GLU A 175 -4.16 -41.22 8.11
N GLY A 176 -3.17 -41.28 7.22
CA GLY A 176 -3.38 -41.36 5.76
C GLY A 176 -3.54 -40.02 5.06
N GLU A 177 -3.49 -38.91 5.79
CA GLU A 177 -3.65 -37.55 5.26
C GLU A 177 -2.29 -36.88 4.98
N THR A 178 -2.33 -35.73 4.29
CA THR A 178 -1.16 -34.86 4.06
C THR A 178 -1.33 -33.45 4.62
N GLU A 179 -2.54 -33.07 5.02
CA GLU A 179 -2.81 -31.77 5.63
C GLU A 179 -2.23 -31.73 7.05
N VAL A 180 -1.66 -30.58 7.41
CA VAL A 180 -1.07 -30.36 8.73
C VAL A 180 -2.06 -29.55 9.56
N ASP A 181 -2.46 -30.14 10.69
CA ASP A 181 -3.43 -29.55 11.59
C ASP A 181 -2.79 -29.13 12.92
N PRO A 182 -3.13 -27.94 13.44
CA PRO A 182 -2.40 -27.28 14.54
C PRO A 182 -2.75 -27.78 15.95
N LEU A 183 -3.96 -28.30 16.16
CA LEU A 183 -4.56 -28.45 17.50
C LEU A 183 -4.98 -29.90 17.85
N ILE A 184 -4.27 -30.91 17.36
CA ILE A 184 -4.68 -32.33 17.51
C ILE A 184 -4.32 -32.89 18.90
N ASP A 185 -5.33 -33.37 19.65
CA ASP A 185 -5.16 -34.16 20.88
C ASP A 185 -5.48 -35.65 20.61
N LYS A 186 -4.44 -36.49 20.70
CA LYS A 186 -4.51 -37.94 20.45
C LYS A 186 -5.33 -38.73 21.48
N SER A 187 -5.74 -38.11 22.57
CA SER A 187 -6.67 -38.70 23.54
C SER A 187 -8.14 -38.60 23.09
N MET A 188 -8.43 -37.77 22.09
CA MET A 188 -9.77 -37.64 21.52
C MET A 188 -10.08 -38.78 20.55
N ALA A 189 -11.34 -39.23 20.56
CA ALA A 189 -11.81 -40.31 19.72
C ALA A 189 -11.71 -39.94 18.22
N GLY A 190 -11.02 -40.78 17.45
CA GLY A 190 -10.75 -40.56 16.02
C GLY A 190 -9.41 -39.90 15.71
N GLN A 191 -8.63 -39.51 16.72
CA GLN A 191 -7.31 -38.87 16.56
C GLN A 191 -6.15 -39.72 17.11
N GLU A 192 -6.41 -40.95 17.56
CA GLU A 192 -5.44 -41.78 18.29
C GLU A 192 -4.20 -42.12 17.46
N ASN A 193 -4.36 -42.17 16.14
CA ASN A 193 -3.32 -42.53 15.18
C ASN A 193 -2.68 -41.33 14.49
N ALA A 194 -3.02 -40.09 14.87
CA ALA A 194 -2.39 -38.90 14.31
C ALA A 194 -0.89 -38.87 14.64
N GLY A 195 -0.07 -38.53 13.64
CA GLY A 195 1.37 -38.37 13.80
C GLY A 195 1.71 -36.97 14.26
N ASP A 196 2.37 -36.83 15.41
CA ASP A 196 2.75 -35.56 16.04
C ASP A 196 4.26 -35.45 16.30
N GLU A 197 5.03 -36.39 15.74
CA GLU A 197 6.47 -36.51 15.92
C GLU A 197 7.22 -35.91 14.72
N TRP A 198 8.07 -34.93 15.01
CA TRP A 198 8.86 -34.17 14.05
C TRP A 198 10.36 -34.31 14.31
N LYS A 199 11.18 -34.16 13.29
CA LYS A 199 12.64 -34.06 13.39
C LYS A 199 13.15 -32.94 12.51
N PHE A 200 14.30 -32.38 12.86
CA PHE A 200 14.90 -31.28 12.10
C PHE A 200 16.08 -31.79 11.27
N VAL A 201 16.20 -31.21 10.09
CA VAL A 201 17.26 -31.50 9.13
C VAL A 201 17.86 -30.15 8.74
N SER A 202 19.19 -30.02 8.82
CA SER A 202 19.85 -28.81 8.32
C SER A 202 19.68 -28.69 6.81
N VAL A 203 19.81 -27.49 6.26
CA VAL A 203 19.76 -27.26 4.81
C VAL A 203 20.71 -28.22 4.09
N GLU A 204 21.96 -28.30 4.54
CA GLU A 204 22.98 -29.14 3.91
C GLU A 204 22.65 -30.64 4.00
N ALA A 205 22.09 -31.10 5.12
CA ALA A 205 21.72 -32.50 5.32
C ALA A 205 20.48 -32.89 4.49
N TYR A 206 19.51 -31.99 4.35
CA TYR A 206 18.32 -32.19 3.53
C TYR A 206 18.69 -32.25 2.06
N GLU A 207 19.46 -31.26 1.60
CA GLU A 207 19.96 -31.22 0.23
C GLU A 207 20.78 -32.48 -0.07
N ALA A 208 21.66 -32.91 0.85
CA ALA A 208 22.44 -34.14 0.68
C ALA A 208 21.57 -35.39 0.65
N PHE A 209 20.52 -35.48 1.46
CA PHE A 209 19.59 -36.60 1.44
C PHE A 209 18.80 -36.67 0.12
N GLN A 210 18.26 -35.53 -0.35
CA GLN A 210 17.56 -35.44 -1.63
C GLN A 210 18.52 -35.76 -2.79
N ALA A 211 19.74 -35.23 -2.74
CA ALA A 211 20.81 -35.57 -3.66
C ALA A 211 21.10 -37.08 -3.68
N LYS A 212 21.17 -37.72 -2.51
CA LYS A 212 21.44 -39.16 -2.41
C LYS A 212 20.27 -39.98 -2.92
N LYS A 213 19.02 -39.57 -2.70
CA LYS A 213 17.85 -40.21 -3.33
C LYS A 213 17.94 -40.14 -4.86
N LYS A 214 18.31 -38.97 -5.41
CA LYS A 214 18.58 -38.82 -6.85
C LYS A 214 19.69 -39.77 -7.31
N LEU A 215 20.82 -39.82 -6.59
CA LEU A 215 21.97 -40.68 -6.91
C LEU A 215 21.61 -42.18 -6.82
N LEU A 216 20.87 -42.61 -5.80
CA LEU A 216 20.36 -43.98 -5.66
C LEU A 216 19.51 -44.38 -6.86
N GLY A 217 18.64 -43.48 -7.33
CA GLY A 217 17.87 -43.68 -8.56
C GLY A 217 18.79 -43.97 -9.76
N GLN A 218 19.92 -43.26 -9.85
CA GLN A 218 20.89 -43.47 -10.94
C GLN A 218 21.73 -44.73 -10.76
N LEU A 219 22.11 -45.11 -9.54
CA LEU A 219 22.81 -46.37 -9.26
C LEU A 219 21.94 -47.58 -9.61
N ASN A 220 20.66 -47.56 -9.23
CA ASN A 220 19.70 -48.57 -9.64
C ASN A 220 19.54 -48.60 -11.17
N LYS A 221 19.51 -47.43 -11.82
CA LYS A 221 19.44 -47.34 -13.28
C LYS A 221 20.70 -47.89 -13.95
N ALA A 222 21.88 -47.64 -13.38
CA ALA A 222 23.15 -48.16 -13.88
C ALA A 222 23.15 -49.68 -13.92
N ASP A 223 22.68 -50.33 -12.84
CA ASP A 223 22.55 -51.78 -12.75
C ASP A 223 21.49 -52.31 -13.74
N GLU A 224 20.36 -51.61 -13.88
CA GLU A 224 19.28 -51.98 -14.83
C GLU A 224 19.79 -52.01 -16.28
N VAL A 225 20.60 -51.03 -16.68
CA VAL A 225 21.10 -50.88 -18.06
C VAL A 225 22.47 -51.54 -18.30
N GLY A 226 23.06 -52.14 -17.26
CA GLY A 226 24.35 -52.83 -17.32
C GLY A 226 25.58 -51.92 -17.40
N PHE A 227 25.46 -50.64 -17.03
CA PHE A 227 26.59 -49.72 -16.90
C PHE A 227 27.44 -50.13 -15.68
N THR A 228 28.72 -50.46 -15.85
CA THR A 228 29.61 -50.93 -14.76
C THR A 228 30.62 -49.89 -14.29
N GLY A 229 30.60 -48.69 -14.87
CA GLY A 229 31.54 -47.60 -14.60
C GLY A 229 31.17 -46.72 -13.40
N TYR A 230 30.27 -47.17 -12.53
CA TYR A 230 29.71 -46.32 -11.47
C TYR A 230 30.51 -46.25 -10.16
N GLY A 231 31.70 -46.88 -10.11
CA GLY A 231 32.45 -47.10 -8.87
C GLY A 231 32.73 -45.83 -8.03
N GLU A 232 33.10 -44.73 -8.68
CA GLU A 232 33.35 -43.46 -7.99
C GLU A 232 32.06 -42.81 -7.43
N TYR A 233 30.93 -42.95 -8.12
CA TYR A 233 29.64 -42.43 -7.64
C TYR A 233 29.06 -43.30 -6.52
N ALA A 234 29.31 -44.60 -6.58
CA ALA A 234 29.01 -45.52 -5.49
C ALA A 234 29.83 -45.18 -4.23
N ASP A 235 31.10 -44.78 -4.39
CA ASP A 235 31.92 -44.30 -3.27
C ASP A 235 31.36 -43.00 -2.67
N VAL A 236 30.88 -42.06 -3.51
CA VAL A 236 30.20 -40.83 -3.05
C VAL A 236 28.88 -41.15 -2.34
N TYR A 237 28.08 -42.06 -2.89
CA TYR A 237 26.81 -42.49 -2.28
C TYR A 237 27.02 -43.11 -0.90
N ASN A 238 27.97 -44.03 -0.80
CA ASN A 238 28.31 -44.75 0.44
C ASN A 238 29.09 -43.90 1.44
N ASN A 239 29.61 -42.73 1.06
CA ASN A 239 30.30 -41.84 1.98
C ASN A 239 29.27 -41.07 2.83
N PRO A 240 29.21 -41.28 4.16
CA PRO A 240 28.27 -40.57 5.02
C PRO A 240 28.59 -39.07 5.17
N LYS A 241 29.77 -38.61 4.69
CA LYS A 241 30.21 -37.21 4.77
C LYS A 241 30.15 -36.45 3.44
N ALA A 242 29.65 -37.06 2.37
CA ALA A 242 29.56 -36.38 1.08
C ALA A 242 28.57 -35.21 1.18
N THR A 243 28.96 -34.03 0.69
CA THR A 243 28.09 -32.84 0.69
C THR A 243 26.96 -32.98 -0.34
N ALA A 244 25.91 -32.17 -0.22
CA ALA A 244 24.85 -32.13 -1.21
C ALA A 244 25.38 -31.87 -2.61
N GLU A 245 26.24 -30.87 -2.77
CA GLU A 245 26.89 -30.55 -4.03
C GLU A 245 27.70 -31.73 -4.58
N GLU A 246 28.48 -32.44 -3.75
CA GLU A 246 29.25 -33.61 -4.17
C GLU A 246 28.34 -34.75 -4.62
N VAL A 247 27.24 -34.99 -3.89
CA VAL A 247 26.29 -36.06 -4.20
C VAL A 247 25.42 -35.70 -5.41
N GLU A 248 24.95 -34.47 -5.54
CA GLU A 248 24.20 -34.01 -6.72
C GLU A 248 25.10 -33.99 -7.95
N ALA A 249 26.35 -33.54 -7.79
CA ALA A 249 27.35 -33.66 -8.84
C ALA A 249 27.58 -35.13 -9.18
N ALA A 250 27.63 -36.05 -8.22
CA ALA A 250 27.74 -37.48 -8.49
C ALA A 250 26.47 -38.10 -9.08
N ALA A 251 25.27 -37.66 -8.68
CA ALA A 251 23.98 -38.11 -9.21
C ALA A 251 23.85 -37.68 -10.67
N THR A 252 24.08 -36.39 -10.92
CA THR A 252 24.11 -35.80 -12.26
C THR A 252 25.22 -36.42 -13.09
N SER A 253 26.42 -36.58 -12.54
CA SER A 253 27.54 -37.19 -13.27
C SER A 253 27.33 -38.67 -13.53
N LEU A 254 26.71 -39.43 -12.63
CA LEU A 254 26.36 -40.84 -12.86
C LEU A 254 25.23 -40.94 -13.88
N LYS A 255 24.16 -40.14 -13.74
CA LYS A 255 23.09 -40.05 -14.73
C LYS A 255 23.68 -39.74 -16.09
N GLN A 256 24.52 -38.71 -16.15
CA GLN A 256 25.22 -38.27 -17.35
C GLN A 256 26.24 -39.31 -17.82
N ALA A 257 26.88 -40.09 -16.95
CA ALA A 257 27.83 -41.14 -17.34
C ALA A 257 27.12 -42.36 -17.90
N ILE A 258 25.98 -42.77 -17.31
CA ILE A 258 25.09 -43.80 -17.84
C ILE A 258 24.58 -43.36 -19.20
N VAL A 259 24.04 -42.15 -19.27
CA VAL A 259 23.54 -41.52 -20.48
C VAL A 259 24.65 -41.40 -21.53
N ASN A 260 25.82 -40.87 -21.19
CA ASN A 260 26.97 -40.73 -22.09
C ASN A 260 27.47 -42.10 -22.54
N TRP A 261 27.43 -43.12 -21.68
CA TRP A 261 27.80 -44.47 -22.05
C TRP A 261 26.80 -45.08 -23.02
N GLN A 262 25.50 -44.97 -22.74
CA GLN A 262 24.42 -45.39 -23.65
C GLN A 262 24.51 -44.66 -24.99
N SER A 263 24.89 -43.38 -24.94
CA SER A 263 25.02 -42.46 -26.06
C SER A 263 26.40 -42.45 -26.73
N SER A 264 27.39 -43.16 -26.18
CA SER A 264 28.81 -43.04 -26.60
C SER A 264 29.07 -43.54 -28.01
N ASN A 265 28.18 -44.36 -28.54
CA ASN A 265 28.23 -44.88 -29.91
C ASN A 265 27.12 -44.28 -30.79
N ALA A 266 26.38 -43.27 -30.30
CA ALA A 266 25.30 -42.64 -31.04
C ALA A 266 25.87 -41.87 -32.22
N THR A 267 25.37 -42.17 -33.42
CA THR A 267 25.61 -41.36 -34.64
C THR A 267 24.26 -41.12 -35.33
N PRO A 268 24.17 -40.18 -36.28
CA PRO A 268 22.93 -39.99 -37.04
C PRO A 268 22.41 -41.25 -37.75
N GLU A 269 23.30 -42.18 -38.11
CA GLU A 269 23.00 -43.48 -38.74
C GLU A 269 22.70 -44.58 -37.70
N HIS A 270 23.15 -44.41 -36.47
CA HIS A 270 22.95 -45.32 -35.34
C HIS A 270 22.48 -44.55 -34.10
N PRO A 271 21.28 -43.97 -34.15
CA PRO A 271 20.78 -43.16 -33.05
C PRO A 271 20.45 -44.03 -31.82
N VAL A 272 20.51 -43.42 -30.64
CA VAL A 272 20.14 -44.07 -29.39
C VAL A 272 18.71 -43.67 -29.04
N ASP A 273 17.87 -44.66 -28.75
CA ASP A 273 16.45 -44.43 -28.45
C ASP A 273 16.29 -43.92 -27.01
N PHE A 274 15.76 -42.70 -26.89
CA PHE A 274 15.43 -42.04 -25.62
C PHE A 274 13.92 -41.95 -25.41
N THR A 275 13.08 -42.62 -26.19
CA THR A 275 11.61 -42.52 -26.11
C THR A 275 11.05 -42.80 -24.72
N ASN A 276 11.67 -43.71 -23.97
CA ASN A 276 11.25 -44.07 -22.61
C ASN A 276 11.35 -42.92 -21.59
N VAL A 277 11.99 -41.79 -21.92
CA VAL A 277 12.00 -40.60 -21.07
C VAL A 277 10.73 -39.76 -21.22
N ILE A 278 9.94 -39.97 -22.28
CA ILE A 278 8.65 -39.32 -22.48
C ILE A 278 7.59 -40.19 -21.79
N THR A 279 7.02 -39.67 -20.70
CA THR A 279 5.91 -40.31 -20.00
C THR A 279 4.66 -40.31 -20.87
N ASN A 280 3.97 -41.45 -20.94
CA ASN A 280 2.72 -41.61 -21.68
C ASN A 280 2.83 -41.13 -23.15
N ASN A 281 3.90 -41.55 -23.83
CA ASN A 281 4.26 -41.08 -25.17
C ASN A 281 3.25 -41.44 -26.28
N SER A 282 2.33 -42.39 -26.00
CA SER A 282 1.27 -42.85 -26.89
C SER A 282 -0.14 -42.76 -26.27
N PHE A 283 -0.31 -42.00 -25.18
CA PHE A 283 -1.60 -41.78 -24.50
C PHE A 283 -2.39 -43.06 -24.16
N GLU A 284 -1.68 -44.18 -23.92
CA GLU A 284 -2.27 -45.51 -23.76
C GLU A 284 -3.16 -45.65 -22.53
N ASP A 285 -2.95 -44.81 -21.51
CA ASP A 285 -3.77 -44.79 -20.30
C ASP A 285 -5.12 -44.06 -20.48
N GLY A 286 -5.39 -43.53 -21.68
CA GLY A 286 -6.62 -42.82 -22.01
C GLY A 286 -6.70 -41.40 -21.46
N THR A 287 -5.58 -40.84 -20.98
CA THR A 287 -5.50 -39.51 -20.37
C THR A 287 -4.29 -38.73 -20.88
N THR A 288 -4.18 -37.46 -20.53
CA THR A 288 -2.99 -36.63 -20.76
C THR A 288 -2.01 -36.67 -19.59
N ASN A 289 -2.07 -37.69 -18.72
CA ASN A 289 -1.17 -37.81 -17.57
C ASN A 289 0.31 -37.72 -17.99
N GLY A 290 1.08 -36.92 -17.27
CA GLY A 290 2.49 -36.63 -17.58
C GLY A 290 2.70 -35.52 -18.60
N TRP A 291 1.64 -34.93 -19.15
CA TRP A 291 1.70 -33.81 -20.11
C TRP A 291 1.10 -32.53 -19.52
N THR A 292 1.78 -31.41 -19.74
CA THR A 292 1.19 -30.07 -19.56
C THR A 292 0.33 -29.76 -20.77
N THR A 293 -0.88 -29.19 -20.56
CA THR A 293 -1.82 -28.96 -21.66
C THR A 293 -2.36 -27.53 -21.69
N VAL A 294 -2.59 -27.00 -22.90
CA VAL A 294 -3.27 -25.73 -23.14
C VAL A 294 -4.50 -25.97 -24.02
N GLY A 295 -5.61 -25.33 -23.65
CA GLY A 295 -6.85 -25.41 -24.40
C GLY A 295 -7.62 -26.72 -24.23
N THR A 296 -7.45 -27.41 -23.11
CA THR A 296 -8.29 -28.56 -22.70
C THR A 296 -8.44 -29.65 -23.79
N PRO A 297 -7.34 -30.22 -24.31
CA PRO A 297 -7.42 -31.27 -25.31
C PRO A 297 -8.04 -32.55 -24.72
N GLY A 298 -8.78 -33.28 -25.55
CA GLY A 298 -9.35 -34.59 -25.20
C GLY A 298 -8.38 -35.73 -25.53
N VAL A 299 -8.66 -36.93 -25.02
CA VAL A 299 -8.01 -38.16 -25.46
C VAL A 299 -9.06 -39.08 -26.07
N GLN A 300 -8.78 -39.58 -27.27
CA GLN A 300 -9.66 -40.47 -28.00
C GLN A 300 -9.06 -41.88 -28.10
N SER A 301 -9.93 -42.88 -27.97
CA SER A 301 -9.61 -44.29 -28.19
C SER A 301 -10.29 -44.79 -29.47
N VAL A 302 -9.90 -44.21 -30.60
CA VAL A 302 -10.30 -44.62 -31.97
C VAL A 302 -9.04 -44.76 -32.81
N SER A 303 -9.02 -45.71 -33.75
CA SER A 303 -7.83 -45.92 -34.57
C SER A 303 -7.90 -45.18 -35.90
N TYR A 304 -6.83 -44.45 -36.22
CA TYR A 304 -6.56 -43.85 -37.53
C TYR A 304 -5.27 -44.45 -38.09
N GLU A 305 -5.29 -44.92 -39.33
CA GLU A 305 -4.15 -45.62 -39.91
C GLU A 305 -4.03 -45.35 -41.42
N THR A 306 -2.80 -45.31 -41.93
CA THR A 306 -2.56 -45.34 -43.38
C THR A 306 -3.03 -46.69 -43.98
N PRO A 307 -3.52 -46.77 -45.23
CA PRO A 307 -3.95 -48.04 -45.84
C PRO A 307 -2.84 -49.11 -45.97
N THR A 308 -1.58 -48.68 -45.93
CA THR A 308 -0.38 -49.54 -45.95
C THR A 308 0.04 -50.01 -44.56
N ASN A 309 -0.65 -49.59 -43.49
CA ASN A 309 -0.30 -49.81 -42.09
C ASN A 309 1.12 -49.30 -41.74
N GLU A 310 1.51 -48.18 -42.34
CA GLU A 310 2.80 -47.53 -42.11
C GLU A 310 2.77 -46.65 -40.85
N TYR A 311 1.71 -45.85 -40.69
CA TYR A 311 1.47 -45.03 -39.51
C TYR A 311 0.10 -45.33 -38.93
N LYS A 312 0.04 -45.44 -37.61
CA LYS A 312 -1.16 -45.73 -36.83
C LYS A 312 -1.23 -44.80 -35.62
N MET A 313 -2.41 -44.27 -35.36
CA MET A 313 -2.78 -43.61 -34.11
C MET A 313 -3.89 -44.47 -33.48
N GLN A 314 -3.79 -44.77 -32.19
CA GLN A 314 -4.72 -45.69 -31.51
C GLN A 314 -5.33 -45.10 -30.23
N ASN A 315 -4.50 -44.42 -29.44
CA ASN A 315 -4.97 -43.55 -28.38
C ASN A 315 -4.25 -42.23 -28.58
N PHE A 316 -4.99 -41.17 -28.92
CA PHE A 316 -4.36 -39.92 -29.30
C PHE A 316 -5.04 -38.77 -28.61
N THR A 317 -4.25 -37.74 -28.31
CA THR A 317 -4.81 -36.49 -27.84
C THR A 317 -5.28 -35.67 -29.04
N GLU A 318 -6.47 -35.08 -28.93
CA GLU A 318 -7.09 -34.31 -29.99
C GLU A 318 -7.66 -32.99 -29.47
N LYS A 319 -7.82 -32.06 -30.39
CA LYS A 319 -8.69 -30.91 -30.19
C LYS A 319 -9.43 -30.59 -31.48
N TRP A 320 -10.67 -30.13 -31.31
CA TRP A 320 -11.54 -29.83 -32.42
C TRP A 320 -12.62 -28.81 -32.11
N THR A 321 -13.04 -28.09 -33.15
CA THR A 321 -14.18 -27.17 -33.09
C THR A 321 -15.15 -27.38 -34.25
N TRP A 322 -16.46 -27.23 -33.97
CA TRP A 322 -17.53 -27.40 -34.95
C TRP A 322 -17.47 -26.27 -35.99
N ALA A 323 -17.82 -26.59 -37.23
CA ALA A 323 -17.85 -25.62 -38.31
C ALA A 323 -18.99 -24.60 -38.08
N ASP A 324 -18.69 -23.31 -38.19
CA ASP A 324 -19.68 -22.24 -38.05
C ASP A 324 -20.65 -22.24 -39.25
N GLY A 325 -21.56 -21.26 -39.34
CA GLY A 325 -22.49 -21.15 -40.48
C GLY A 325 -21.82 -21.05 -41.87
N SER A 326 -20.50 -20.81 -41.92
CA SER A 326 -19.67 -20.78 -43.13
C SER A 326 -19.00 -22.13 -43.46
N ASN A 327 -19.09 -23.09 -42.54
CA ASN A 327 -18.45 -24.40 -42.62
C ASN A 327 -16.90 -24.32 -42.68
N LEU A 328 -16.26 -23.27 -42.13
CA LEU A 328 -14.81 -23.02 -42.22
C LEU A 328 -14.15 -22.56 -40.90
N ASN A 329 -14.72 -22.94 -39.75
CA ASN A 329 -14.17 -22.59 -38.44
C ASN A 329 -12.75 -23.16 -38.23
N SER A 330 -11.97 -22.64 -37.27
CA SER A 330 -10.60 -23.10 -36.97
C SER A 330 -10.23 -22.96 -35.50
N LEU A 331 -9.14 -23.60 -35.08
CA LEU A 331 -8.60 -23.55 -33.71
C LEU A 331 -7.72 -22.30 -33.45
N ALA A 332 -7.73 -21.30 -34.34
CA ALA A 332 -6.93 -20.08 -34.16
C ALA A 332 -7.20 -19.35 -32.84
N ASN A 333 -8.46 -19.32 -32.40
CA ASN A 333 -8.89 -18.68 -31.14
C ASN A 333 -9.02 -19.66 -29.97
N ASP A 334 -8.70 -20.94 -30.18
CA ASP A 334 -8.82 -21.98 -29.18
C ASP A 334 -7.67 -23.01 -29.36
N PRO A 335 -6.42 -22.61 -29.10
CA PRO A 335 -5.24 -23.40 -29.46
C PRO A 335 -5.13 -24.69 -28.64
N MET A 336 -4.39 -25.66 -29.16
CA MET A 336 -3.98 -26.88 -28.46
C MET A 336 -2.48 -26.82 -28.19
N GLU A 337 -2.05 -27.19 -26.97
CA GLU A 337 -0.69 -27.61 -26.68
C GLU A 337 -0.70 -28.84 -25.78
N VAL A 338 0.21 -29.78 -26.05
CA VAL A 338 0.61 -30.84 -25.12
C VAL A 338 2.14 -30.87 -25.06
N SER A 339 2.72 -30.74 -23.87
CA SER A 339 4.18 -30.66 -23.71
C SER A 339 4.71 -31.33 -22.43
N GLN A 340 5.98 -31.75 -22.47
CA GLN A 340 6.69 -32.39 -21.35
C GLN A 340 8.13 -31.89 -21.30
N VAL A 341 8.62 -31.59 -20.09
CA VAL A 341 10.02 -31.21 -19.84
C VAL A 341 10.83 -32.46 -19.51
N LEU A 342 11.92 -32.67 -20.24
CA LEU A 342 12.83 -33.80 -20.11
C LEU A 342 14.16 -33.30 -19.56
N GLU A 343 14.72 -33.98 -18.56
CA GLU A 343 15.93 -33.51 -17.88
C GLU A 343 17.07 -34.52 -17.92
N ASN A 344 18.30 -33.98 -17.80
CA ASN A 344 19.56 -34.72 -17.82
C ASN A 344 19.78 -35.51 -19.13
N MET A 345 19.37 -34.87 -20.22
CA MET A 345 19.56 -35.35 -21.57
C MET A 345 21.00 -35.05 -22.02
N PRO A 346 21.68 -35.94 -22.78
CA PRO A 346 23.01 -35.63 -23.30
C PRO A 346 23.03 -34.40 -24.21
N VAL A 347 23.99 -33.50 -24.03
CA VAL A 347 24.17 -32.36 -24.95
C VAL A 347 24.49 -32.91 -26.35
N GLY A 348 23.83 -32.38 -27.38
CA GLY A 348 23.99 -32.87 -28.74
C GLY A 348 22.70 -32.83 -29.54
N LYS A 349 22.72 -33.53 -30.68
CA LYS A 349 21.63 -33.50 -31.64
C LYS A 349 20.60 -34.58 -31.33
N TYR A 350 19.32 -34.24 -31.44
CA TYR A 350 18.17 -35.11 -31.23
C TYR A 350 17.27 -35.16 -32.45
N ARG A 351 16.45 -36.21 -32.51
CA ARG A 351 15.31 -36.34 -33.42
C ARG A 351 14.06 -36.71 -32.61
N LEU A 352 13.08 -35.82 -32.63
CA LEU A 352 11.74 -36.07 -32.11
C LEU A 352 10.81 -36.43 -33.28
N THR A 353 10.04 -37.50 -33.14
CA THR A 353 9.03 -37.92 -34.12
C THR A 353 7.69 -38.16 -33.45
N ALA A 354 6.59 -37.87 -34.15
CA ALA A 354 5.25 -38.22 -33.69
C ALA A 354 4.30 -38.44 -34.87
N ASN A 355 3.29 -39.28 -34.68
CA ASN A 355 2.19 -39.43 -35.63
C ASN A 355 1.18 -38.31 -35.40
N THR A 356 0.99 -37.45 -36.40
CA THR A 356 0.20 -36.23 -36.26
C THR A 356 -0.86 -36.15 -37.35
N ILE A 357 -1.95 -35.46 -37.02
CA ILE A 357 -2.96 -35.02 -37.98
C ILE A 357 -3.31 -33.57 -37.69
N GLY A 358 -3.52 -32.79 -38.75
CA GLY A 358 -4.15 -31.49 -38.69
C GLY A 358 -4.75 -31.14 -40.05
N TYR A 359 -6.03 -30.81 -40.10
CA TYR A 359 -6.68 -30.42 -41.36
C TYR A 359 -7.97 -29.62 -41.16
N GLN A 360 -8.50 -29.09 -42.27
CA GLN A 360 -9.78 -28.39 -42.35
C GLN A 360 -10.86 -29.32 -42.91
N GLN A 361 -11.81 -29.72 -42.06
CA GLN A 361 -12.86 -30.67 -42.39
C GLN A 361 -13.91 -30.09 -43.34
N GLY A 362 -14.19 -28.79 -43.25
CA GLY A 362 -15.22 -28.14 -44.03
C GLY A 362 -14.86 -27.90 -45.50
N ASN A 363 -13.55 -27.83 -45.80
CA ASN A 363 -13.03 -27.82 -47.16
C ASN A 363 -11.62 -28.42 -47.20
N ARG A 364 -11.53 -29.63 -47.76
CA ARG A 364 -10.28 -30.41 -47.83
C ARG A 364 -9.32 -29.96 -48.92
N ASP A 365 -9.73 -29.03 -49.78
CA ASP A 365 -8.85 -28.39 -50.76
C ASP A 365 -8.02 -27.25 -50.12
N ILE A 366 -8.32 -26.86 -48.87
CA ILE A 366 -7.57 -25.85 -48.12
C ILE A 366 -6.29 -26.47 -47.57
N VAL A 367 -5.15 -25.87 -47.89
CA VAL A 367 -3.84 -26.26 -47.34
C VAL A 367 -3.78 -25.92 -45.85
N PRO A 368 -3.58 -26.92 -44.97
CA PRO A 368 -3.44 -26.69 -43.53
C PRO A 368 -2.15 -25.92 -43.18
N TYR A 369 -2.18 -25.12 -42.11
CA TYR A 369 -0.99 -24.47 -41.53
C TYR A 369 -1.12 -24.31 -40.02
N GLY A 370 0.00 -24.02 -39.34
CA GLY A 370 -0.01 -23.63 -37.94
C GLY A 370 -0.13 -24.79 -36.95
N VAL A 371 0.29 -25.99 -37.34
CA VAL A 371 0.28 -27.19 -36.48
C VAL A 371 1.71 -27.72 -36.41
N TYR A 372 2.26 -27.87 -35.21
CA TYR A 372 3.69 -28.12 -35.04
C TYR A 372 3.99 -29.22 -34.03
N LEU A 373 4.95 -30.07 -34.38
CA LEU A 373 5.77 -30.80 -33.43
C LEU A 373 6.95 -29.88 -33.05
N TYR A 374 7.24 -29.73 -31.76
CA TYR A 374 8.24 -28.78 -31.28
C TYR A 374 9.13 -29.35 -30.17
N ALA A 375 10.31 -28.76 -30.03
CA ALA A 375 11.23 -28.96 -28.93
C ALA A 375 11.83 -27.61 -28.54
N GLU A 376 11.99 -27.36 -27.25
CA GLU A 376 12.53 -26.14 -26.69
C GLU A 376 13.65 -26.49 -25.70
N ASN A 377 14.79 -25.83 -25.81
CA ASN A 377 15.91 -25.99 -24.90
C ASN A 377 16.52 -24.62 -24.64
N SER A 378 16.69 -24.24 -23.37
CA SER A 378 17.18 -22.91 -22.97
C SER A 378 16.46 -21.75 -23.69
N GLY A 379 15.13 -21.79 -23.78
CA GLY A 379 14.32 -20.74 -24.43
C GLY A 379 14.36 -20.72 -25.96
N ILE A 380 15.13 -21.61 -26.62
CA ILE A 380 15.13 -21.73 -28.09
C ILE A 380 14.16 -22.83 -28.51
N GLU A 381 13.12 -22.47 -29.27
CA GLU A 381 12.21 -23.43 -29.90
C GLU A 381 12.69 -23.85 -31.30
N SER A 382 12.70 -25.16 -31.54
CA SER A 382 12.76 -25.80 -32.85
C SER A 382 11.41 -26.46 -33.16
N ARG A 383 10.91 -26.34 -34.41
CA ARG A 383 9.60 -26.89 -34.79
C ARG A 383 9.54 -27.47 -36.20
N ALA A 384 8.64 -28.44 -36.40
CA ALA A 384 8.35 -29.06 -37.69
C ALA A 384 6.84 -29.07 -37.95
N GLU A 385 6.44 -28.75 -39.19
CA GLU A 385 5.03 -28.75 -39.62
C GLU A 385 4.41 -30.15 -39.54
N ALA A 386 3.29 -30.23 -38.84
CA ALA A 386 2.68 -31.46 -38.36
C ALA A 386 1.25 -31.73 -38.89
N HIS A 387 0.81 -30.94 -39.88
CA HIS A 387 -0.50 -31.11 -40.49
C HIS A 387 -0.54 -32.24 -41.56
N SER A 388 -1.76 -32.73 -41.85
CA SER A 388 -2.02 -33.79 -42.83
C SER A 388 -2.26 -33.24 -44.23
N LEU A 389 -1.78 -33.98 -45.24
CA LEU A 389 -1.90 -33.60 -46.66
C LEU A 389 -2.65 -34.64 -47.51
N GLU A 390 -2.91 -35.82 -46.96
CA GLU A 390 -3.50 -36.96 -47.67
C GLU A 390 -4.71 -37.53 -46.92
N PHE A 391 -5.61 -38.16 -47.67
CA PHE A 391 -6.89 -38.68 -47.18
C PHE A 391 -7.25 -40.03 -47.84
N GLY A 392 -8.24 -40.72 -47.27
CA GLY A 392 -8.59 -42.09 -47.64
C GLY A 392 -8.15 -43.11 -46.59
N GLY A 393 -7.95 -42.65 -45.35
CA GLY A 393 -7.35 -43.43 -44.26
C GLY A 393 -8.26 -44.56 -43.79
N LEU A 394 -7.69 -45.45 -42.99
CA LEU A 394 -8.45 -46.45 -42.25
C LEU A 394 -8.89 -45.82 -40.92
N ARG A 395 -10.20 -45.83 -40.66
CA ARG A 395 -10.77 -45.59 -39.34
C ARG A 395 -11.32 -46.89 -38.80
N ASP A 396 -10.80 -47.36 -37.67
CA ASP A 396 -11.16 -48.68 -37.10
C ASP A 396 -11.05 -49.83 -38.10
N GLY A 397 -10.01 -49.79 -38.92
CA GLY A 397 -9.73 -50.79 -39.95
C GLY A 397 -10.62 -50.72 -41.19
N VAL A 398 -11.45 -49.67 -41.33
CA VAL A 398 -12.34 -49.45 -42.48
C VAL A 398 -11.86 -48.26 -43.30
N VAL A 399 -11.68 -48.46 -44.61
CA VAL A 399 -11.29 -47.39 -45.54
C VAL A 399 -12.40 -46.34 -45.64
N SER A 400 -12.03 -45.08 -45.50
CA SER A 400 -12.93 -43.94 -45.58
C SER A 400 -12.32 -42.82 -46.41
N GLU A 401 -12.96 -42.45 -47.53
CA GLU A 401 -12.49 -41.38 -48.41
C GLU A 401 -12.46 -40.00 -47.74
N SER A 402 -13.11 -39.85 -46.58
CA SER A 402 -13.16 -38.61 -45.78
C SER A 402 -12.18 -38.54 -44.62
N ASP A 403 -11.61 -39.67 -44.19
CA ASP A 403 -10.69 -39.69 -43.05
C ASP A 403 -9.24 -39.39 -43.50
N PRO A 404 -8.49 -38.57 -42.73
CA PRO A 404 -7.12 -38.16 -43.04
C PRO A 404 -6.11 -39.29 -42.82
N TYR A 405 -4.95 -39.18 -43.46
CA TYR A 405 -3.79 -40.02 -43.13
C TYR A 405 -3.08 -39.46 -41.89
N PRO A 406 -2.79 -40.31 -40.88
CA PRO A 406 -1.77 -39.97 -39.91
C PRO A 406 -0.42 -39.89 -40.62
N ARG A 407 0.33 -38.84 -40.32
CA ARG A 407 1.68 -38.60 -40.85
C ARG A 407 2.70 -38.74 -39.74
N ASN A 408 3.84 -39.37 -40.01
CA ASN A 408 4.98 -39.27 -39.12
C ASN A 408 5.72 -37.93 -39.33
N THR A 409 5.61 -37.04 -38.35
CA THR A 409 6.31 -35.75 -38.33
C THR A 409 7.65 -35.90 -37.66
N VAL A 410 8.71 -35.34 -38.26
CA VAL A 410 10.09 -35.47 -37.79
C VAL A 410 10.67 -34.08 -37.54
N LEU A 411 11.18 -33.87 -36.32
CA LEU A 411 11.90 -32.67 -35.89
C LEU A 411 13.30 -33.06 -35.43
N GLU A 412 14.34 -32.54 -36.08
CA GLU A 412 15.69 -32.61 -35.54
C GLU A 412 16.06 -31.28 -34.87
N PHE A 413 16.64 -31.33 -33.68
CA PHE A 413 17.03 -30.15 -32.89
C PHE A 413 18.31 -30.44 -32.10
N PHE A 414 18.93 -29.42 -31.52
CA PHE A 414 20.10 -29.57 -30.66
C PHE A 414 19.73 -29.16 -29.23
N ALA A 415 20.19 -29.91 -28.25
CA ALA A 415 20.04 -29.56 -26.84
C ALA A 415 21.36 -29.02 -26.32
N MET A 416 21.35 -27.78 -25.85
CA MET A 416 22.49 -27.05 -25.32
C MET A 416 22.83 -27.40 -23.87
N ASN A 417 21.82 -27.87 -23.15
CA ASN A 417 21.95 -28.39 -21.81
C ASN A 417 21.04 -29.61 -21.65
N GLY A 418 21.02 -30.18 -20.46
CA GLY A 418 20.27 -31.40 -20.19
C GLY A 418 18.74 -31.24 -20.15
N THR A 419 18.18 -30.04 -20.30
CA THR A 419 16.75 -29.78 -20.08
C THR A 419 16.01 -29.45 -21.39
N ILE A 420 15.29 -30.41 -21.95
CA ILE A 420 14.58 -30.31 -23.23
C ILE A 420 13.08 -30.38 -23.00
N LYS A 421 12.34 -29.33 -23.31
CA LYS A 421 10.88 -29.40 -23.42
C LYS A 421 10.50 -29.91 -24.80
N VAL A 422 9.63 -30.91 -24.91
CA VAL A 422 9.13 -31.43 -26.19
C VAL A 422 7.61 -31.43 -26.21
N GLY A 423 7.00 -31.27 -27.37
CA GLY A 423 5.54 -31.26 -27.44
C GLY A 423 4.96 -31.07 -28.83
N PHE A 424 3.65 -30.92 -28.85
CA PHE A 424 2.85 -30.63 -30.05
C PHE A 424 1.95 -29.43 -29.75
N LYS A 425 1.89 -28.46 -30.67
CA LYS A 425 1.07 -27.26 -30.48
C LYS A 425 0.51 -26.69 -31.77
N THR A 426 -0.57 -25.93 -31.64
CA THR A 426 -1.11 -25.09 -32.72
C THR A 426 -0.75 -23.63 -32.50
N VAL A 427 -0.34 -22.94 -33.56
CA VAL A 427 -0.06 -21.50 -33.55
C VAL A 427 -0.78 -20.86 -34.74
N ASN A 428 -1.83 -20.08 -34.45
CA ASN A 428 -2.67 -19.43 -35.47
C ASN A 428 -3.07 -20.38 -36.61
N THR A 429 -3.66 -21.54 -36.28
CA THR A 429 -3.95 -22.58 -37.27
C THR A 429 -5.27 -22.36 -37.99
N ASN A 430 -5.34 -22.71 -39.28
CA ASN A 430 -6.61 -22.83 -40.01
C ASN A 430 -7.26 -24.23 -39.89
N CYS A 431 -6.63 -25.15 -39.15
CA CYS A 431 -7.19 -26.47 -38.89
C CYS A 431 -8.33 -26.36 -37.88
N ASN A 432 -9.40 -27.12 -38.10
CA ASN A 432 -10.49 -27.24 -37.14
C ASN A 432 -10.44 -28.56 -36.37
N TRP A 433 -9.61 -29.52 -36.81
CA TRP A 433 -9.31 -30.77 -36.13
C TRP A 433 -7.81 -31.01 -36.15
N VAL A 434 -7.22 -31.32 -34.99
CA VAL A 434 -5.82 -31.71 -34.84
C VAL A 434 -5.71 -32.88 -33.86
N GLY A 435 -4.68 -33.72 -34.04
CA GLY A 435 -4.36 -34.79 -33.09
C GLY A 435 -2.92 -35.27 -33.20
N VAL A 436 -2.41 -35.82 -32.10
CA VAL A 436 -1.04 -36.35 -32.01
C VAL A 436 -0.97 -37.62 -31.16
N ASP A 437 -0.10 -38.55 -31.57
CA ASP A 437 0.16 -39.85 -30.94
C ASP A 437 1.61 -40.28 -31.19
N ASN A 438 2.10 -41.27 -30.44
CA ASN A 438 3.36 -41.97 -30.65
C ASN A 438 4.60 -41.06 -30.71
N PHE A 439 4.78 -40.21 -29.70
CA PHE A 439 6.03 -39.48 -29.52
C PHE A 439 7.20 -40.45 -29.37
N LYS A 440 8.28 -40.19 -30.10
CA LYS A 440 9.55 -40.91 -30.06
C LYS A 440 10.71 -39.93 -30.07
N LEU A 441 11.68 -40.12 -29.19
CA LEU A 441 12.86 -39.27 -29.08
C LEU A 441 14.12 -40.10 -29.27
N GLU A 442 15.01 -39.63 -30.14
CA GLU A 442 16.26 -40.29 -30.47
C GLU A 442 17.44 -39.31 -30.29
N TYR A 443 18.52 -39.75 -29.65
CA TYR A 443 19.78 -39.01 -29.59
C TYR A 443 20.69 -39.42 -30.75
N LEU A 444 21.14 -38.44 -31.54
CA LEU A 444 21.93 -38.64 -32.76
C LEU A 444 23.45 -38.49 -32.54
N GLY A 445 23.89 -38.16 -31.32
CA GLY A 445 25.30 -37.94 -31.00
C GLY A 445 25.69 -36.46 -30.83
N GLN A 446 26.88 -36.24 -30.29
CA GLN A 446 27.49 -34.91 -30.17
C GLN A 446 28.07 -34.51 -31.54
N VAL A 447 27.70 -33.34 -32.02
CA VAL A 447 28.20 -32.78 -33.28
C VAL A 447 29.25 -31.73 -32.94
N GLU A 448 30.47 -31.88 -33.46
CA GLU A 448 31.57 -30.92 -33.28
C GLU A 448 31.10 -29.51 -33.72
N GLY A 449 31.17 -28.52 -32.81
CA GLY A 449 30.70 -27.15 -33.04
C GLY A 449 29.22 -26.86 -32.71
N GLY A 450 28.46 -27.83 -32.17
CA GLY A 450 27.02 -27.68 -31.94
C GLY A 450 26.60 -26.55 -30.97
N MET A 451 27.31 -26.35 -29.87
CA MET A 451 27.03 -25.25 -28.93
C MET A 451 27.34 -23.87 -29.49
N ALA A 452 28.40 -23.75 -30.29
CA ALA A 452 28.69 -22.52 -31.01
C ALA A 452 27.58 -22.20 -32.03
N GLU A 453 27.01 -23.21 -32.69
CA GLU A 453 25.86 -23.03 -33.58
C GLU A 453 24.57 -22.64 -32.84
N GLU A 454 24.31 -23.18 -31.66
CA GLU A 454 23.15 -22.74 -30.87
C GLU A 454 23.35 -21.36 -30.23
N LEU A 455 24.54 -21.03 -29.72
CA LEU A 455 24.82 -19.67 -29.27
C LEU A 455 24.68 -18.69 -30.43
N LYS A 456 25.07 -19.06 -31.66
CA LYS A 456 24.77 -18.27 -32.88
C LYS A 456 23.27 -18.12 -33.12
N LYS A 457 22.45 -19.13 -32.83
CA LYS A 457 20.99 -18.99 -32.87
C LYS A 457 20.46 -18.03 -31.79
N VAL A 458 20.93 -18.09 -30.54
CA VAL A 458 20.53 -17.13 -29.50
C VAL A 458 21.02 -15.73 -29.82
N ILE A 459 22.23 -15.58 -30.34
CA ILE A 459 22.73 -14.29 -30.86
C ILE A 459 21.79 -13.81 -31.95
N THR A 460 21.40 -14.69 -32.88
CA THR A 460 20.41 -14.37 -33.91
C THR A 460 19.07 -13.96 -33.29
N GLN A 461 18.58 -14.65 -32.26
CA GLN A 461 17.35 -14.30 -31.54
C GLN A 461 17.45 -12.99 -30.75
N ALA A 462 18.60 -12.70 -30.12
CA ALA A 462 18.85 -11.46 -29.39
C ALA A 462 18.94 -10.28 -30.37
N GLU A 463 19.61 -10.49 -31.50
CA GLU A 463 19.63 -9.56 -32.62
C GLU A 463 18.24 -9.41 -33.24
N GLU A 464 17.48 -10.48 -33.42
CA GLU A 464 16.09 -10.47 -33.91
C GLU A 464 15.11 -9.86 -32.90
N LEU A 465 15.34 -9.99 -31.59
CA LEU A 465 14.54 -9.37 -30.53
C LEU A 465 14.74 -7.86 -30.59
N LYS A 466 15.99 -7.41 -30.53
CA LYS A 466 16.32 -5.99 -30.63
C LYS A 466 15.89 -5.43 -31.98
N ASN A 467 16.21 -6.12 -33.08
CA ASN A 467 15.76 -5.73 -34.41
C ASN A 467 14.24 -5.77 -34.52
N GLY A 468 13.56 -6.67 -33.83
CA GLY A 468 12.11 -6.76 -33.74
C GLY A 468 11.53 -5.53 -33.04
N TYR A 469 12.12 -5.10 -31.93
CA TYR A 469 11.81 -3.84 -31.27
C TYR A 469 12.10 -2.64 -32.16
N ASP A 470 13.27 -2.60 -32.81
CA ASP A 470 13.67 -1.52 -33.71
C ASP A 470 12.73 -1.43 -34.94
N LEU A 471 12.33 -2.56 -35.52
CA LEU A 471 11.39 -2.67 -36.64
C LEU A 471 9.95 -2.34 -36.24
N GLN A 472 9.57 -2.64 -34.99
CA GLN A 472 8.31 -2.22 -34.39
C GLN A 472 8.35 -0.78 -33.87
N PHE A 473 9.52 -0.12 -33.97
CA PHE A 473 9.77 1.22 -33.44
C PHE A 473 9.51 1.35 -31.92
N LYS A 474 9.68 0.26 -31.16
CA LYS A 474 9.62 0.28 -29.69
C LYS A 474 10.84 1.03 -29.13
N LYS A 475 10.63 1.77 -28.04
CA LYS A 475 11.70 2.50 -27.34
C LYS A 475 12.08 1.82 -26.03
N TYR A 476 13.29 2.12 -25.59
CA TYR A 476 13.98 1.63 -24.40
C TYR A 476 15.16 2.58 -24.14
N SER A 477 15.77 2.56 -22.96
CA SER A 477 16.82 3.51 -22.62
C SER A 477 18.08 3.34 -23.48
N ALA A 478 18.83 4.43 -23.72
CA ALA A 478 20.12 4.38 -24.40
C ALA A 478 21.19 3.66 -23.55
N ALA A 479 21.07 3.76 -22.23
CA ALA A 479 21.92 3.05 -21.28
C ALA A 479 21.70 1.53 -21.37
N GLY A 480 20.43 1.09 -21.34
CA GLY A 480 20.03 -0.31 -21.51
C GLY A 480 20.48 -0.90 -22.84
N GLU A 481 20.34 -0.15 -23.94
CA GLU A 481 20.86 -0.58 -25.24
C GLU A 481 22.38 -0.80 -25.23
N THR A 482 23.12 0.12 -24.62
CA THR A 482 24.58 0.01 -24.55
C THR A 482 24.98 -1.26 -23.82
N LYS A 483 24.32 -1.55 -22.69
CA LYS A 483 24.52 -2.77 -21.90
C LYS A 483 24.17 -4.02 -22.71
N PHE A 484 23.03 -4.02 -23.41
CA PHE A 484 22.57 -5.14 -24.23
C PHE A 484 23.51 -5.43 -25.41
N ASN A 485 23.91 -4.41 -26.16
CA ASN A 485 24.83 -4.55 -27.30
C ASN A 485 26.19 -5.10 -26.86
N GLN A 486 26.68 -4.69 -25.68
CA GLN A 486 27.90 -5.23 -25.11
C GLN A 486 27.76 -6.73 -24.77
N SER A 487 26.60 -7.15 -24.28
CA SER A 487 26.29 -8.57 -24.03
C SER A 487 26.28 -9.39 -25.34
N VAL A 488 25.62 -8.90 -26.40
CA VAL A 488 25.59 -9.53 -27.73
C VAL A 488 26.99 -9.67 -28.34
N GLU A 489 27.81 -8.62 -28.28
CA GLU A 489 29.17 -8.64 -28.82
C GLU A 489 30.07 -9.64 -28.06
N THR A 490 29.91 -9.72 -26.73
CA THR A 490 30.60 -10.72 -25.90
C THR A 490 30.21 -12.14 -26.34
N ALA A 491 28.92 -12.36 -26.62
CA ALA A 491 28.43 -13.64 -27.12
C ALA A 491 29.00 -14.01 -28.50
N LYS A 492 29.08 -13.06 -29.45
CA LYS A 492 29.69 -13.30 -30.77
C LYS A 492 31.15 -13.72 -30.67
N GLN A 493 31.93 -13.00 -29.86
CA GLN A 493 33.34 -13.31 -29.65
C GLN A 493 33.54 -14.71 -29.07
N ALA A 494 32.66 -15.12 -28.15
CA ALA A 494 32.68 -16.46 -27.58
C ALA A 494 32.34 -17.53 -28.64
N ALA A 495 31.28 -17.31 -29.45
CA ALA A 495 30.79 -18.25 -30.46
C ALA A 495 31.75 -18.47 -31.64
N ASP A 496 32.51 -17.45 -32.04
CA ASP A 496 33.45 -17.52 -33.16
C ASP A 496 34.85 -18.05 -32.77
N ASN A 497 35.12 -18.16 -31.46
CA ASN A 497 36.40 -18.69 -30.97
C ASN A 497 36.34 -20.23 -30.86
N PRO A 498 37.06 -20.98 -31.72
CA PRO A 498 37.02 -22.45 -31.73
C PRO A 498 37.68 -23.08 -30.50
N ASP A 499 38.41 -22.31 -29.70
CA ASP A 499 39.04 -22.76 -28.45
C ASP A 499 38.13 -22.55 -27.22
N THR A 500 36.95 -21.94 -27.36
CA THR A 500 35.99 -21.78 -26.25
C THR A 500 35.27 -23.10 -26.00
N ASP A 501 35.28 -23.57 -24.76
CA ASP A 501 34.57 -24.80 -24.38
C ASP A 501 33.06 -24.60 -24.21
N ASP A 502 32.29 -25.66 -24.40
CA ASP A 502 30.82 -25.68 -24.35
C ASP A 502 30.23 -25.16 -23.02
N LYS A 503 30.94 -25.31 -21.89
CA LYS A 503 30.47 -24.81 -20.57
C LYS A 503 30.58 -23.29 -20.51
N THR A 504 31.68 -22.73 -21.01
CA THR A 504 31.86 -21.28 -21.12
C THR A 504 30.83 -20.67 -22.09
N LEU A 505 30.56 -21.33 -23.23
CA LEU A 505 29.50 -20.92 -24.15
C LEU A 505 28.11 -20.91 -23.50
N GLY A 506 27.82 -21.89 -22.62
CA GLY A 506 26.57 -21.95 -21.86
C GLY A 506 26.38 -20.80 -20.85
N LEU A 507 27.43 -20.37 -20.15
CA LEU A 507 27.35 -19.22 -19.23
C LEU A 507 27.11 -17.91 -19.98
N VAL A 508 27.78 -17.73 -21.12
CA VAL A 508 27.62 -16.56 -21.99
C VAL A 508 26.19 -16.51 -22.56
N LEU A 509 25.60 -17.67 -22.86
CA LEU A 509 24.20 -17.78 -23.25
C LEU A 509 23.26 -17.31 -22.14
N THR A 510 23.44 -17.74 -20.88
CA THR A 510 22.61 -17.30 -19.75
C THR A 510 22.70 -15.79 -19.51
N SER A 511 23.90 -15.21 -19.52
CA SER A 511 24.06 -13.76 -19.38
C SER A 511 23.46 -12.97 -20.54
N LEU A 512 23.47 -13.53 -21.76
CA LEU A 512 22.77 -12.92 -22.90
C LEU A 512 21.25 -12.95 -22.69
N GLN A 513 20.70 -14.02 -22.13
CA GLN A 513 19.27 -14.15 -21.82
C GLN A 513 18.82 -13.18 -20.71
N GLU A 514 19.58 -13.05 -19.63
CA GLU A 514 19.33 -12.03 -18.60
C GLU A 514 19.34 -10.62 -19.20
N GLY A 515 20.30 -10.33 -20.09
CA GLY A 515 20.34 -9.08 -20.83
C GLY A 515 19.10 -8.87 -21.72
N MET A 516 18.55 -9.93 -22.31
CA MET A 516 17.27 -9.87 -23.04
C MET A 516 16.10 -9.55 -22.11
N ASP A 517 16.07 -10.07 -20.88
CA ASP A 517 15.00 -9.81 -19.91
C ASP A 517 15.06 -8.40 -19.32
N GLU A 518 16.26 -7.91 -19.00
CA GLU A 518 16.46 -6.50 -18.63
C GLU A 518 16.00 -5.56 -19.75
N LEU A 519 16.33 -5.88 -21.01
CA LEU A 519 15.86 -5.10 -22.15
C LEU A 519 14.33 -5.13 -22.27
N LYS A 520 13.67 -6.27 -21.99
CA LYS A 520 12.19 -6.35 -21.96
C LYS A 520 11.60 -5.45 -20.87
N ALA A 521 12.18 -5.44 -19.67
CA ALA A 521 11.72 -4.60 -18.57
C ALA A 521 11.90 -3.10 -18.88
N ASP A 522 13.03 -2.73 -19.48
CA ASP A 522 13.29 -1.37 -19.97
C ASP A 522 12.27 -0.96 -21.06
N VAL A 523 12.01 -1.84 -22.03
CA VAL A 523 10.94 -1.63 -23.03
C VAL A 523 9.59 -1.44 -22.35
N ASN A 524 9.23 -2.24 -21.34
CA ASN A 524 7.97 -2.11 -20.62
C ASN A 524 7.85 -0.76 -19.89
N ALA A 525 8.92 -0.32 -19.21
CA ALA A 525 8.95 1.00 -18.59
C ALA A 525 8.78 2.13 -19.63
N TYR A 526 9.40 1.99 -20.80
CA TYR A 526 9.23 2.92 -21.91
C TYR A 526 7.84 2.85 -22.56
N GLU A 527 7.17 1.70 -22.56
CA GLU A 527 5.77 1.57 -22.96
C GLU A 527 4.85 2.29 -21.98
N ILE A 528 5.07 2.14 -20.67
CA ILE A 528 4.34 2.88 -19.62
C ILE A 528 4.61 4.39 -19.77
N LEU A 529 5.87 4.80 -19.92
CA LEU A 529 6.22 6.20 -20.19
C LEU A 529 5.53 6.72 -21.45
N ASN A 530 5.48 5.92 -22.53
CA ASN A 530 4.84 6.29 -23.78
C ASN A 530 3.33 6.51 -23.64
N VAL A 531 2.68 5.67 -22.83
CA VAL A 531 1.27 5.82 -22.48
C VAL A 531 1.09 7.05 -21.59
N LYS A 532 1.81 7.12 -20.47
CA LYS A 532 1.67 8.20 -19.48
C LYS A 532 1.95 9.59 -20.05
N ARG A 533 3.00 9.77 -20.85
CA ARG A 533 3.29 11.07 -21.49
C ARG A 533 2.16 11.50 -22.44
N GLN A 534 1.52 10.56 -23.14
CA GLN A 534 0.40 10.84 -24.04
C GLN A 534 -0.88 11.09 -23.27
N GLU A 535 -1.16 10.30 -22.22
CA GLU A 535 -2.27 10.54 -21.29
C GLU A 535 -2.17 11.95 -20.72
N LEU A 536 -1.01 12.36 -20.18
CA LEU A 536 -0.82 13.71 -19.63
C LEU A 536 -1.00 14.82 -20.68
N LEU A 537 -0.62 14.59 -21.95
CA LEU A 537 -0.85 15.53 -23.05
C LEU A 537 -2.32 15.57 -23.45
N THR A 538 -2.98 14.42 -23.56
CA THR A 538 -4.41 14.32 -23.92
C THR A 538 -5.28 14.89 -22.81
N GLU A 539 -4.99 14.58 -21.56
CA GLU A 539 -5.65 15.18 -20.39
C GLU A 539 -5.49 16.70 -20.42
N TRP A 540 -4.31 17.21 -20.79
CA TRP A 540 -4.12 18.65 -20.95
C TRP A 540 -4.90 19.23 -22.14
N ASP A 541 -4.83 18.61 -23.31
CA ASP A 541 -5.53 19.05 -24.54
C ASP A 541 -7.06 18.97 -24.44
N GLU A 542 -7.59 18.00 -23.68
CA GLU A 542 -9.02 17.80 -23.44
C GLU A 542 -9.52 18.58 -22.21
N SER A 543 -8.60 19.10 -21.40
CA SER A 543 -8.95 19.94 -20.26
C SER A 543 -9.59 21.25 -20.72
N PRO A 544 -10.34 21.93 -19.82
CA PRO A 544 -10.76 23.30 -20.05
C PRO A 544 -9.59 24.32 -20.16
N TYR A 545 -8.35 23.88 -19.95
CA TYR A 545 -7.14 24.73 -19.94
C TYR A 545 -6.24 24.53 -21.16
N ALA A 546 -6.68 23.80 -22.18
CA ALA A 546 -5.87 23.51 -23.37
C ALA A 546 -5.34 24.77 -24.08
N GLU A 547 -6.07 25.89 -23.99
CA GLU A 547 -5.69 27.18 -24.60
C GLU A 547 -5.00 28.14 -23.61
N VAL A 548 -4.66 27.67 -22.40
CA VAL A 548 -4.03 28.45 -21.33
C VAL A 548 -2.53 28.12 -21.25
N ASP A 549 -1.69 29.15 -21.09
CA ASP A 549 -0.23 29.01 -21.04
C ASP A 549 0.25 28.48 -19.68
N PHE A 550 0.65 27.20 -19.62
CA PHE A 550 1.15 26.51 -18.41
C PHE A 550 2.64 26.15 -18.53
N PRO A 551 3.58 27.11 -18.45
CA PRO A 551 4.97 26.92 -18.87
C PRO A 551 5.75 25.85 -18.09
N GLU A 552 5.49 25.68 -16.79
CA GLU A 552 6.19 24.65 -15.99
C GLU A 552 5.61 23.23 -16.20
N TYR A 553 4.28 23.11 -16.37
CA TYR A 553 3.65 21.85 -16.75
C TYR A 553 4.04 21.45 -18.18
N GLU A 554 4.02 22.41 -19.10
CA GLU A 554 4.48 22.27 -20.49
C GLU A 554 5.92 21.74 -20.54
N LYS A 555 6.82 22.38 -19.80
CA LYS A 555 8.22 21.96 -19.72
C LYS A 555 8.40 20.55 -19.15
N TYR A 556 7.56 20.15 -18.18
CA TYR A 556 7.62 18.82 -17.60
C TYR A 556 7.13 17.76 -18.60
N VAL A 557 5.95 17.96 -19.18
CA VAL A 557 5.34 17.02 -20.13
C VAL A 557 6.17 16.93 -21.41
N TYR A 558 6.61 18.05 -21.99
CA TYR A 558 7.54 18.00 -23.12
C TYR A 558 8.93 17.50 -22.73
N GLY A 559 9.33 17.64 -21.46
CA GLY A 559 10.53 17.01 -20.94
C GLY A 559 10.45 15.49 -20.94
N LEU A 560 9.28 14.92 -20.65
CA LEU A 560 9.02 13.48 -20.78
C LEU A 560 9.05 13.03 -22.25
N ASP A 561 8.47 13.82 -23.15
CA ASP A 561 8.57 13.59 -24.59
C ASP A 561 10.02 13.64 -25.07
N ASP A 562 10.79 14.66 -24.69
CA ASP A 562 12.21 14.78 -25.02
C ASP A 562 13.00 13.60 -24.44
N ALA A 563 12.72 13.17 -23.21
CA ALA A 563 13.38 12.03 -22.59
C ALA A 563 13.03 10.70 -23.27
N TYR A 564 11.79 10.56 -23.75
CA TYR A 564 11.33 9.44 -24.56
C TYR A 564 11.98 9.46 -25.96
N GLU A 565 12.06 10.63 -26.61
CA GLU A 565 12.68 10.84 -27.91
C GLU A 565 14.19 10.61 -27.89
N GLN A 566 14.87 11.14 -26.87
CA GLN A 566 16.32 11.03 -26.70
C GLN A 566 16.75 9.75 -25.98
N ARG A 567 15.80 8.97 -25.47
CA ARG A 567 16.02 7.71 -24.73
C ARG A 567 16.87 7.89 -23.48
N THR A 568 16.59 8.95 -22.72
CA THR A 568 17.33 9.37 -21.52
C THR A 568 16.55 9.21 -20.21
N PHE A 569 15.29 8.80 -20.27
CA PHE A 569 14.48 8.49 -19.08
C PHE A 569 15.08 7.30 -18.31
N ASP A 570 15.07 7.38 -16.98
CA ASP A 570 15.48 6.29 -16.09
C ASP A 570 14.27 5.39 -15.79
N PRO A 571 14.27 4.11 -16.21
CA PRO A 571 13.18 3.18 -15.94
C PRO A 571 12.78 3.05 -14.46
N ALA A 572 13.69 3.34 -13.51
CA ALA A 572 13.40 3.29 -12.07
C ALA A 572 12.51 4.44 -11.56
N GLU A 573 12.32 5.51 -12.35
CA GLU A 573 11.49 6.66 -11.99
C GLU A 573 10.04 6.56 -12.48
N VAL A 574 9.64 5.46 -13.13
CA VAL A 574 8.33 5.32 -13.81
C VAL A 574 7.13 5.58 -12.88
N ASP A 575 7.20 5.17 -11.61
CA ASP A 575 6.12 5.34 -10.64
C ASP A 575 5.98 6.80 -10.13
N SER A 576 6.96 7.66 -10.42
CA SER A 576 6.97 9.07 -9.98
C SER A 576 6.34 10.05 -10.97
N ILE A 577 5.93 9.58 -12.16
CA ILE A 577 5.48 10.45 -13.26
C ILE A 577 4.19 11.20 -12.90
N GLN A 578 3.16 10.49 -12.43
CA GLN A 578 1.85 11.07 -12.13
C GLN A 578 1.88 12.05 -10.95
N PRO A 579 2.47 11.71 -9.78
CA PRO A 579 2.47 12.63 -8.63
C PRO A 579 3.20 13.96 -8.90
N ARG A 580 4.19 13.96 -9.79
CA ARG A 580 4.87 15.18 -10.24
C ARG A 580 4.01 16.01 -11.19
N ALA A 581 3.26 15.36 -12.09
CA ALA A 581 2.35 16.02 -13.03
C ALA A 581 1.23 16.77 -12.28
N ASP A 582 0.52 16.08 -11.38
CA ASP A 582 -0.64 16.62 -10.66
C ASP A 582 -0.28 17.88 -9.87
N ARG A 583 0.89 17.86 -9.22
CA ARG A 583 1.41 19.01 -8.46
C ARG A 583 1.65 20.24 -9.34
N LEU A 584 2.25 20.04 -10.51
CA LEU A 584 2.53 21.12 -11.46
C LEU A 584 1.24 21.66 -12.07
N TRP A 585 0.32 20.77 -12.44
CA TRP A 585 -1.00 21.10 -12.97
C TRP A 585 -1.77 22.05 -12.05
N MET A 586 -1.94 21.66 -10.79
CA MET A 586 -2.67 22.47 -9.81
C MET A 586 -2.02 23.84 -9.56
N SER A 587 -0.69 23.92 -9.67
CA SER A 587 0.03 25.20 -9.53
C SER A 587 -0.25 26.13 -10.71
N CYS A 588 -0.19 25.62 -11.93
CA CYS A 588 -0.38 26.42 -13.13
C CYS A 588 -1.81 26.96 -13.27
N VAL A 589 -2.83 26.14 -12.98
CA VAL A 589 -4.24 26.60 -13.00
C VAL A 589 -4.47 27.77 -12.06
N ARG A 590 -3.92 27.72 -10.84
CA ARG A 590 -4.05 28.80 -9.83
C ARG A 590 -3.37 30.09 -10.27
N GLU A 591 -2.22 29.99 -10.94
CA GLU A 591 -1.52 31.14 -11.52
C GLU A 591 -2.34 31.77 -12.65
N ALA A 592 -2.94 30.95 -13.54
CA ALA A 592 -3.79 31.43 -14.62
C ALA A 592 -5.07 32.12 -14.13
N LEU A 593 -5.72 31.61 -13.08
CA LEU A 593 -6.85 32.28 -12.43
C LEU A 593 -6.44 33.67 -11.91
N THR A 594 -5.24 33.78 -11.31
CA THR A 594 -4.71 35.04 -10.77
C THR A 594 -4.41 36.07 -11.87
N ASN A 595 -3.89 35.61 -13.00
CA ASN A 595 -3.54 36.45 -14.15
C ASN A 595 -4.77 36.84 -14.99
N GLY A 596 -5.91 36.17 -14.78
CA GLY A 596 -7.11 36.33 -15.60
C GLY A 596 -7.02 35.62 -16.95
N ASP A 597 -6.13 34.63 -17.08
CA ASP A 597 -5.96 33.82 -18.29
C ASP A 597 -7.06 32.73 -18.39
N THR A 598 -7.70 32.38 -17.28
CA THR A 598 -8.89 31.52 -17.21
C THR A 598 -9.80 31.96 -16.06
N ASP A 599 -11.08 31.64 -16.15
CA ASP A 599 -12.07 31.72 -15.07
C ASP A 599 -12.55 30.33 -14.62
N ASN A 600 -12.10 29.25 -15.27
CA ASN A 600 -12.61 27.90 -15.01
C ASN A 600 -11.94 27.30 -13.77
N VAL A 601 -12.71 27.09 -12.71
CA VAL A 601 -12.26 26.45 -11.47
C VAL A 601 -12.70 24.99 -11.41
N THR A 602 -13.72 24.60 -12.19
CA THR A 602 -14.22 23.23 -12.29
C THR A 602 -13.10 22.22 -12.58
N GLY A 603 -12.10 22.57 -13.39
CA GLY A 603 -10.97 21.69 -13.71
C GLY A 603 -10.00 21.41 -12.53
N LEU A 604 -10.20 22.03 -11.37
CA LEU A 604 -9.52 21.68 -10.11
C LEU A 604 -10.33 20.72 -9.24
N MET A 605 -11.60 20.46 -9.59
CA MET A 605 -12.46 19.53 -8.86
C MET A 605 -12.18 18.09 -9.31
N VAL A 606 -12.34 17.15 -8.38
CA VAL A 606 -12.26 15.72 -8.68
C VAL A 606 -13.67 15.20 -8.97
N ASN A 607 -13.91 14.64 -10.15
CA ASN A 607 -15.21 14.06 -10.53
C ASN A 607 -16.42 15.00 -10.27
N PRO A 608 -16.43 16.24 -10.81
CA PRO A 608 -17.52 17.20 -10.61
C PRO A 608 -18.87 16.75 -11.21
N ASN A 609 -18.83 15.71 -12.03
CA ASN A 609 -19.92 15.14 -12.82
C ASN A 609 -20.25 13.67 -12.43
N PHE A 610 -19.80 13.22 -11.25
CA PHE A 610 -20.17 11.94 -10.64
C PHE A 610 -20.20 10.73 -11.60
N GLU A 611 -19.21 10.65 -12.50
CA GLU A 611 -19.15 9.62 -13.54
C GLU A 611 -18.76 8.27 -12.92
N GLY A 612 -19.74 7.42 -12.63
CA GLY A 612 -19.55 6.05 -12.18
C GLY A 612 -19.07 5.88 -10.73
N SER A 613 -18.75 6.97 -10.02
CA SER A 613 -18.32 6.91 -8.60
C SER A 613 -18.63 8.21 -7.83
N ASN A 614 -18.41 8.15 -6.51
CA ASN A 614 -18.46 9.31 -5.61
C ASN A 614 -17.05 9.84 -5.28
N ASP A 615 -16.03 9.48 -6.07
CA ASP A 615 -14.63 9.80 -5.77
C ASP A 615 -14.42 11.32 -5.68
N GLY A 616 -13.58 11.74 -4.74
CA GLY A 616 -13.28 13.16 -4.51
C GLY A 616 -14.27 13.91 -3.64
N TRP A 617 -15.46 13.36 -3.32
CA TRP A 617 -16.48 14.05 -2.54
C TRP A 617 -16.57 13.56 -1.09
N THR A 618 -16.73 14.51 -0.16
CA THR A 618 -16.91 14.23 1.28
C THR A 618 -18.37 14.34 1.66
N LYS A 619 -18.87 13.36 2.43
CA LYS A 619 -20.25 13.34 2.94
C LYS A 619 -20.26 13.39 4.47
N THR A 620 -20.99 14.35 5.03
CA THR A 620 -21.24 14.48 6.47
C THR A 620 -22.73 14.37 6.77
N GLY A 621 -23.09 13.97 7.99
CA GLY A 621 -24.48 13.84 8.41
C GLY A 621 -25.15 12.53 7.98
N ASP A 622 -26.48 12.50 8.01
CA ASP A 622 -27.30 11.29 7.80
C ASP A 622 -27.68 11.06 6.33
N GLY A 623 -28.48 10.02 6.05
CA GLY A 623 -28.88 9.65 4.69
C GLY A 623 -27.89 8.76 3.94
N ASP A 624 -28.41 8.16 2.88
CA ASP A 624 -27.72 7.16 2.05
C ASP A 624 -27.13 7.82 0.81
N PHE A 625 -25.81 7.94 0.73
CA PHE A 625 -25.08 8.61 -0.35
C PHE A 625 -24.56 7.58 -1.36
N LYS A 626 -25.17 7.51 -2.55
CA LYS A 626 -24.95 6.39 -3.49
C LYS A 626 -24.92 6.81 -4.96
N ASN A 627 -23.81 6.48 -5.62
CA ASN A 627 -23.71 6.53 -7.08
C ASN A 627 -24.17 5.23 -7.76
N ASP A 628 -23.75 4.05 -7.30
CA ASP A 628 -24.09 2.73 -7.92
C ASP A 628 -23.66 2.58 -9.40
N GLY A 629 -22.61 3.28 -9.84
CA GLY A 629 -22.10 3.21 -11.21
C GLY A 629 -22.91 4.01 -12.23
N THR A 630 -23.69 5.00 -11.78
CA THR A 630 -24.46 5.92 -12.63
C THR A 630 -23.69 7.22 -12.90
N ARG A 631 -24.20 8.06 -13.82
CA ARG A 631 -23.63 9.40 -14.10
C ARG A 631 -24.24 10.53 -13.27
N VAL A 632 -25.10 10.17 -12.32
CA VAL A 632 -25.70 11.08 -11.35
C VAL A 632 -25.55 10.46 -9.97
N THR A 633 -25.61 11.26 -8.92
CA THR A 633 -25.60 10.75 -7.55
C THR A 633 -26.79 11.26 -6.75
N GLU A 634 -27.02 10.66 -5.59
CA GLU A 634 -28.12 11.03 -4.71
C GLU A 634 -27.75 10.91 -3.23
N VAL A 635 -28.48 11.67 -2.41
CA VAL A 635 -28.62 11.36 -0.99
C VAL A 635 -30.10 11.09 -0.70
N TRP A 636 -30.40 9.86 -0.28
CA TRP A 636 -31.76 9.42 0.02
C TRP A 636 -32.00 9.24 1.52
N GLY A 637 -33.14 9.73 2.00
CA GLY A 637 -33.65 9.47 3.35
C GLY A 637 -32.93 10.21 4.48
N GLY A 638 -31.99 11.11 4.19
CA GLY A 638 -31.37 11.98 5.18
C GLY A 638 -32.31 13.10 5.65
N GLN A 639 -31.93 13.81 6.71
CA GLN A 639 -32.62 14.99 7.24
C GLN A 639 -31.67 16.16 7.50
N ASN A 640 -30.39 15.86 7.79
CA ASN A 640 -29.36 16.84 8.04
C ASN A 640 -27.99 16.32 7.56
N TRP A 641 -27.53 16.80 6.41
CA TRP A 641 -26.30 16.32 5.77
C TRP A 641 -25.72 17.34 4.79
N GLU A 642 -24.44 17.17 4.46
CA GLU A 642 -23.75 17.88 3.38
C GLU A 642 -22.95 16.88 2.53
N VAL A 643 -22.88 17.15 1.22
CA VAL A 643 -21.94 16.51 0.29
C VAL A 643 -21.15 17.63 -0.38
N TYR A 644 -19.83 17.65 -0.20
CA TYR A 644 -18.99 18.77 -0.62
C TYR A 644 -17.58 18.39 -1.07
N GLN A 645 -16.96 19.31 -1.79
CA GLN A 645 -15.53 19.37 -2.08
C GLN A 645 -14.93 20.67 -1.56
N GLU A 646 -13.66 20.61 -1.17
CA GLU A 646 -12.86 21.78 -0.77
C GLU A 646 -11.76 22.04 -1.78
N ILE A 647 -11.72 23.26 -2.29
CA ILE A 647 -10.70 23.73 -3.24
C ILE A 647 -9.90 24.83 -2.55
N ASN A 648 -8.59 24.62 -2.43
CA ASN A 648 -7.68 25.49 -1.68
C ASN A 648 -6.74 26.28 -2.60
N ASN A 649 -6.22 27.39 -2.06
CA ASN A 649 -5.29 28.31 -2.71
C ASN A 649 -5.87 28.97 -3.98
N LEU A 650 -7.14 29.35 -3.93
CA LEU A 650 -7.82 30.10 -4.98
C LEU A 650 -7.62 31.61 -4.81
N PRO A 651 -7.66 32.42 -5.90
CA PRO A 651 -7.62 33.88 -5.81
C PRO A 651 -8.80 34.47 -5.04
N GLN A 652 -8.61 35.59 -4.35
CA GLN A 652 -9.70 36.32 -3.71
C GLN A 652 -10.70 36.85 -4.77
N GLY A 653 -12.01 36.74 -4.51
CA GLY A 653 -13.06 37.35 -5.34
C GLY A 653 -14.37 36.57 -5.34
N SER A 654 -15.30 36.95 -6.22
CA SER A 654 -16.57 36.25 -6.35
C SER A 654 -16.45 35.00 -7.24
N TYR A 655 -17.15 33.94 -6.87
CA TYR A 655 -17.20 32.67 -7.58
C TYR A 655 -18.65 32.28 -7.84
N LYS A 656 -18.97 31.92 -9.08
CA LYS A 656 -20.28 31.40 -9.45
C LYS A 656 -20.24 29.88 -9.45
N ILE A 657 -21.20 29.29 -8.75
CA ILE A 657 -21.38 27.85 -8.67
C ILE A 657 -22.67 27.50 -9.38
N LYS A 658 -22.63 26.44 -10.17
CA LYS A 658 -23.81 25.84 -10.79
C LYS A 658 -23.79 24.34 -10.56
N ALA A 659 -24.97 23.74 -10.45
CA ALA A 659 -25.14 22.30 -10.46
C ALA A 659 -26.55 21.95 -10.96
N GLN A 660 -26.69 20.81 -11.64
CA GLN A 660 -28.00 20.24 -11.90
C GLN A 660 -28.42 19.46 -10.67
N ALA A 661 -29.49 19.88 -10.01
CA ALA A 661 -29.93 19.25 -8.77
C ALA A 661 -31.41 19.53 -8.48
N PHE A 662 -32.09 18.57 -7.85
CA PHE A 662 -33.45 18.80 -7.37
C PHE A 662 -33.71 18.17 -6.01
N TYR A 663 -34.67 18.75 -5.32
CA TYR A 663 -35.24 18.25 -4.07
C TYR A 663 -36.60 17.59 -4.34
N ASN A 664 -36.75 16.36 -3.85
CA ASN A 664 -38.03 15.65 -3.76
C ASN A 664 -38.45 15.58 -2.29
N PRO A 665 -39.63 16.12 -1.91
CA PRO A 665 -40.06 16.14 -0.52
C PRO A 665 -40.18 14.76 0.12
N SER A 666 -40.65 13.77 -0.62
CA SER A 666 -40.77 12.40 -0.14
C SER A 666 -41.01 11.47 -1.32
N SER A 667 -40.06 10.56 -1.60
CA SER A 667 -40.20 9.58 -2.69
C SER A 667 -41.36 8.59 -2.47
N THR A 668 -41.81 8.41 -1.24
CA THR A 668 -42.95 7.56 -0.87
C THR A 668 -44.26 8.33 -0.66
N ASN A 669 -44.23 9.67 -0.77
CA ASN A 669 -45.31 10.57 -0.35
C ASN A 669 -45.77 10.34 1.11
N ASP A 670 -44.91 9.87 2.02
CA ASP A 670 -45.27 9.61 3.42
C ASP A 670 -45.59 10.90 4.21
N ASN A 671 -45.06 12.04 3.76
CA ASN A 671 -45.40 13.36 4.30
C ASN A 671 -46.67 13.97 3.69
N ALA A 672 -47.34 13.28 2.75
CA ALA A 672 -48.54 13.71 2.04
C ALA A 672 -48.39 15.02 1.22
N TRP A 673 -47.22 15.25 0.64
CA TRP A 673 -46.95 16.43 -0.19
C TRP A 673 -47.77 16.47 -1.49
N HIS A 674 -48.14 15.32 -2.07
CA HIS A 674 -49.04 15.27 -3.23
C HIS A 674 -50.41 15.87 -2.91
N GLU A 675 -50.97 15.55 -1.74
CA GLU A 675 -52.27 16.04 -1.29
C GLU A 675 -52.22 17.51 -0.83
N GLY A 676 -51.06 17.94 -0.29
CA GLY A 676 -50.81 19.31 0.13
C GLY A 676 -50.61 20.28 -1.03
N TRP A 677 -50.14 19.80 -2.19
CA TRP A 677 -49.74 20.64 -3.31
C TRP A 677 -50.81 21.65 -3.74
N GLY A 678 -50.45 22.93 -3.69
CA GLY A 678 -51.32 24.05 -4.09
C GLY A 678 -52.41 24.43 -3.06
N GLN A 679 -52.43 23.81 -1.88
CA GLN A 679 -53.31 24.21 -0.77
C GLN A 679 -52.71 25.37 0.03
N GLU A 680 -53.58 26.25 0.56
CA GLU A 680 -53.15 27.36 1.41
C GLU A 680 -52.61 26.83 2.75
N GLY A 681 -51.34 27.13 3.05
CA GLY A 681 -50.67 26.71 4.29
C GLY A 681 -49.96 25.36 4.23
N ASP A 682 -49.76 24.79 3.04
CA ASP A 682 -48.90 23.61 2.87
C ASP A 682 -47.42 23.95 3.16
N GLU A 683 -46.81 23.19 4.06
CA GLU A 683 -45.38 23.27 4.39
C GLU A 683 -44.60 22.02 3.92
N THR A 684 -45.30 20.97 3.46
CA THR A 684 -44.68 19.69 3.09
C THR A 684 -43.97 19.76 1.73
N SER A 685 -44.39 20.69 0.86
CA SER A 685 -43.75 20.97 -0.43
C SER A 685 -42.61 22.01 -0.33
N ASN A 686 -42.25 22.46 0.87
CA ASN A 686 -41.13 23.39 1.07
C ASN A 686 -39.81 22.72 0.68
N ILE A 687 -38.93 23.49 0.06
CA ILE A 687 -37.58 23.04 -0.31
C ILE A 687 -36.69 23.11 0.93
N HIS A 688 -36.05 21.98 1.23
CA HIS A 688 -35.11 21.84 2.36
C HIS A 688 -33.68 21.47 1.91
N GLY A 689 -33.49 21.20 0.62
CA GLY A 689 -32.20 20.99 -0.01
C GLY A 689 -31.66 22.29 -0.62
N TYR A 690 -30.35 22.49 -0.57
CA TYR A 690 -29.69 23.70 -1.05
C TYR A 690 -28.41 23.38 -1.83
N LEU A 691 -28.17 24.11 -2.91
CA LEU A 691 -26.84 24.26 -3.51
C LEU A 691 -26.09 25.34 -2.71
N PHE A 692 -24.83 25.10 -2.37
CA PHE A 692 -24.06 26.07 -1.59
C PHE A 692 -22.62 26.24 -2.08
N GLY A 693 -22.08 27.41 -1.76
CA GLY A 693 -20.68 27.78 -1.88
C GLY A 693 -20.30 28.72 -0.76
N ASN A 694 -19.39 28.31 0.11
CA ASN A 694 -19.11 29.02 1.37
C ASN A 694 -20.46 29.41 2.05
N ASP A 695 -20.67 30.70 2.32
CA ASP A 695 -21.89 31.20 2.98
C ASP A 695 -23.10 31.38 2.03
N ALA A 696 -22.87 31.36 0.71
CA ALA A 696 -23.93 31.49 -0.26
C ALA A 696 -24.71 30.18 -0.39
N SER A 697 -26.03 30.26 -0.37
CA SER A 697 -26.91 29.09 -0.41
C SER A 697 -28.15 29.43 -1.23
N GLU A 698 -28.48 28.57 -2.19
CA GLU A 698 -29.68 28.70 -3.04
C GLU A 698 -30.56 27.46 -2.85
N PRO A 699 -31.87 27.62 -2.58
CA PRO A 699 -32.80 26.49 -2.51
C PRO A 699 -32.79 25.70 -3.82
N LEU A 700 -32.70 24.38 -3.74
CA LEU A 700 -32.76 23.53 -4.93
C LEU A 700 -34.12 23.63 -5.61
N LEU A 701 -34.15 23.45 -6.92
CA LEU A 701 -35.40 23.29 -7.65
C LEU A 701 -36.19 22.07 -7.14
N HIS A 702 -37.50 22.23 -7.07
CA HIS A 702 -38.40 21.14 -6.69
C HIS A 702 -38.48 20.11 -7.83
N VAL A 703 -38.69 18.81 -7.53
CA VAL A 703 -38.82 17.74 -8.54
C VAL A 703 -39.86 18.05 -9.63
N THR A 704 -40.86 18.89 -9.33
CA THR A 704 -41.90 19.35 -10.26
C THR A 704 -41.45 20.44 -11.23
N ALA A 705 -40.23 20.95 -11.15
CA ALA A 705 -39.74 22.06 -11.97
C ALA A 705 -39.55 21.70 -13.45
N CYS A 706 -39.18 20.46 -13.76
CA CYS A 706 -38.95 19.98 -15.13
C CYS A 706 -39.85 18.75 -15.45
N PRO A 707 -41.18 18.91 -15.54
CA PRO A 707 -42.08 17.80 -15.84
C PRO A 707 -41.95 17.37 -17.31
N GLN A 708 -41.89 16.06 -17.55
CA GLN A 708 -41.69 15.45 -18.86
C GLN A 708 -43.03 15.13 -19.53
N GLU A 709 -43.10 15.21 -20.86
CA GLU A 709 -44.32 14.89 -21.63
C GLU A 709 -44.56 13.37 -21.75
N GLU A 710 -43.52 12.56 -21.54
CA GLU A 710 -43.57 11.10 -21.55
C GLU A 710 -42.66 10.50 -20.47
N ASN A 711 -42.80 9.20 -20.24
CA ASN A 711 -41.94 8.45 -19.32
C ASN A 711 -40.57 8.20 -19.98
N VAL A 712 -39.59 9.08 -19.71
CA VAL A 712 -38.27 9.11 -20.38
C VAL A 712 -37.34 7.96 -19.99
N ALA A 713 -37.49 7.42 -18.77
CA ALA A 713 -36.84 6.20 -18.31
C ALA A 713 -37.83 5.53 -17.36
N GLU A 714 -38.05 4.21 -17.48
CA GLU A 714 -39.15 3.41 -16.88
C GLU A 714 -39.48 3.63 -15.37
N ASN A 715 -38.72 4.48 -14.67
CA ASN A 715 -38.90 5.04 -13.34
C ASN A 715 -39.24 6.55 -13.33
N CYS A 716 -40.18 7.01 -14.16
CA CYS A 716 -40.89 8.29 -13.95
C CYS A 716 -42.27 8.06 -13.28
N GLU A 717 -42.78 9.07 -12.56
CA GLU A 717 -44.11 9.08 -11.97
C GLU A 717 -45.08 9.98 -12.78
N GLU A 718 -46.21 9.43 -13.24
CA GLU A 718 -47.27 10.23 -13.88
C GLU A 718 -48.05 11.04 -12.83
N VAL A 719 -48.12 12.36 -13.02
CA VAL A 719 -48.85 13.26 -12.12
C VAL A 719 -50.35 13.13 -12.36
N THR A 720 -51.02 12.47 -11.42
CA THR A 720 -52.49 12.27 -11.42
C THR A 720 -53.20 12.89 -10.21
N TRP A 721 -52.44 13.49 -9.30
CA TRP A 721 -52.91 13.98 -8.00
C TRP A 721 -53.28 15.48 -7.97
N THR A 722 -52.97 16.24 -9.02
CA THR A 722 -53.35 17.67 -9.15
C THR A 722 -54.06 17.95 -10.48
N GLU A 723 -54.94 18.97 -10.48
CA GLU A 723 -55.55 19.53 -11.70
C GLU A 723 -54.72 20.66 -12.33
N ASP A 724 -53.54 20.98 -11.77
CA ASP A 724 -52.62 21.97 -12.32
C ASP A 724 -52.21 21.57 -13.74
N ALA A 725 -52.64 22.33 -14.74
CA ALA A 725 -52.39 22.04 -16.15
C ALA A 725 -50.90 22.05 -16.53
N SER A 726 -50.01 22.60 -15.69
CA SER A 726 -48.56 22.54 -15.90
C SER A 726 -47.97 21.17 -15.53
N LEU A 727 -48.65 20.38 -14.70
CA LEU A 727 -48.20 19.09 -14.19
C LEU A 727 -49.13 17.93 -14.56
N ALA A 728 -50.44 18.14 -14.57
CA ALA A 728 -51.45 17.09 -14.77
C ALA A 728 -51.23 16.31 -16.08
N GLY A 729 -51.04 14.98 -15.95
CA GLY A 729 -50.76 14.07 -17.08
C GLY A 729 -49.31 14.10 -17.59
N LYS A 730 -48.41 14.83 -16.92
CA LYS A 730 -46.96 14.81 -17.17
C LYS A 730 -46.25 13.84 -16.24
N TRP A 731 -44.96 13.64 -16.47
CA TRP A 731 -44.12 12.67 -15.79
C TRP A 731 -43.00 13.36 -14.99
N LEU A 732 -42.81 12.99 -13.73
CA LEU A 732 -41.74 13.49 -12.86
C LEU A 732 -40.64 12.44 -12.68
N CYS A 733 -39.42 12.88 -12.42
CA CYS A 733 -38.32 11.98 -12.10
C CYS A 733 -38.61 11.19 -10.82
N TYR A 734 -38.54 9.85 -10.90
CA TYR A 734 -38.80 8.93 -9.79
C TYR A 734 -37.66 7.90 -9.64
N GLY A 735 -36.43 8.32 -9.94
CA GLY A 735 -35.19 7.62 -9.61
C GLY A 735 -33.99 8.14 -10.41
N LYS A 736 -32.78 7.63 -10.12
CA LYS A 736 -31.54 8.09 -10.78
C LYS A 736 -31.57 7.97 -12.32
N ASN A 737 -32.13 6.89 -12.88
CA ASN A 737 -32.17 6.73 -14.34
C ASN A 737 -32.98 7.83 -15.05
N SER A 738 -34.15 8.21 -14.50
CA SER A 738 -34.94 9.30 -15.08
C SER A 738 -34.29 10.65 -14.84
N ALA A 739 -33.67 10.88 -13.68
CA ALA A 739 -32.89 12.08 -13.43
C ALA A 739 -31.71 12.23 -14.42
N GLN A 740 -30.98 11.15 -14.68
CA GLN A 740 -29.87 11.12 -15.62
C GLN A 740 -30.30 11.46 -17.04
N GLU A 741 -31.34 10.81 -17.57
CA GLU A 741 -31.87 11.13 -18.91
C GLU A 741 -32.34 12.59 -19.01
N VAL A 742 -32.94 13.12 -17.95
CA VAL A 742 -33.40 14.53 -17.92
C VAL A 742 -32.23 15.50 -17.83
N PHE A 743 -31.21 15.20 -17.03
CA PHE A 743 -30.01 16.06 -16.91
C PHE A 743 -29.24 16.09 -18.23
N GLU A 744 -29.06 14.94 -18.89
CA GLU A 744 -28.37 14.81 -20.18
C GLU A 744 -29.12 15.48 -21.35
N ALA A 745 -30.45 15.56 -21.27
CA ALA A 745 -31.26 16.15 -22.34
C ALA A 745 -31.03 17.66 -22.51
N ASP A 746 -30.78 18.38 -21.41
CA ASP A 746 -30.53 19.83 -21.40
C ASP A 746 -29.79 20.24 -20.13
N GLU A 747 -28.63 20.90 -20.25
CA GLU A 747 -27.85 21.44 -19.13
C GLU A 747 -28.63 22.48 -18.29
N GLY A 748 -29.71 23.05 -18.84
CA GLY A 748 -30.63 23.93 -18.14
C GLY A 748 -31.65 23.21 -17.26
N ASN A 749 -31.82 21.89 -17.39
CA ASN A 749 -32.76 21.13 -16.56
C ASN A 749 -32.27 21.05 -15.12
N TYR A 750 -33.14 21.43 -14.19
CA TYR A 750 -32.84 21.50 -12.77
C TYR A 750 -31.55 22.28 -12.44
N LEU A 751 -31.19 23.27 -13.26
CA LEU A 751 -30.00 24.08 -13.06
C LEU A 751 -30.19 25.05 -11.88
N ASN A 752 -29.40 24.87 -10.84
CA ASN A 752 -29.30 25.78 -9.70
C ASN A 752 -28.01 26.58 -9.82
N ALA A 753 -28.03 27.82 -9.34
CA ALA A 753 -26.84 28.65 -9.34
C ALA A 753 -26.81 29.56 -8.12
N THR A 754 -25.62 29.74 -7.55
CA THR A 754 -25.37 30.71 -6.50
C THR A 754 -24.03 31.42 -6.73
N THR A 755 -23.83 32.59 -6.13
CA THR A 755 -22.57 33.33 -6.21
C THR A 755 -22.06 33.53 -4.79
N CYS A 756 -20.85 33.04 -4.54
CA CYS A 756 -20.18 33.15 -3.25
C CYS A 756 -18.93 34.03 -3.36
N TYR A 757 -18.29 34.29 -2.24
CA TYR A 757 -17.03 35.01 -2.18
C TYR A 757 -15.95 34.14 -1.53
N VAL A 758 -14.76 34.09 -2.13
CA VAL A 758 -13.57 33.49 -1.54
C VAL A 758 -12.69 34.61 -1.00
N GLY A 759 -12.33 34.51 0.28
CA GLY A 759 -11.53 35.47 0.99
C GLY A 759 -10.03 35.33 0.73
N LYS A 760 -9.21 35.99 1.57
CA LYS A 760 -7.74 35.94 1.49
C LYS A 760 -7.15 34.55 1.79
N ASP A 761 -7.91 33.69 2.46
CA ASP A 761 -7.54 32.30 2.76
C ASP A 761 -7.58 31.39 1.53
N GLY A 762 -8.22 31.85 0.44
CA GLY A 762 -8.27 31.14 -0.83
C GLY A 762 -9.03 29.81 -0.77
N LYS A 763 -9.96 29.67 0.18
CA LYS A 763 -10.75 28.44 0.37
C LYS A 763 -12.14 28.56 -0.22
N LEU A 764 -12.52 27.55 -1.00
CA LEU A 764 -13.87 27.36 -1.49
C LEU A 764 -14.37 25.98 -1.06
N ARG A 765 -15.44 25.96 -0.25
CA ARG A 765 -16.23 24.74 -0.03
C ARG A 765 -17.50 24.82 -0.88
N VAL A 766 -17.69 23.84 -1.75
CA VAL A 766 -18.81 23.80 -2.71
C VAL A 766 -19.52 22.45 -2.63
N GLY A 767 -20.86 22.47 -2.69
CA GLY A 767 -21.63 21.24 -2.59
C GLY A 767 -23.14 21.42 -2.49
N VAL A 768 -23.81 20.36 -2.05
CA VAL A 768 -25.24 20.34 -1.73
C VAL A 768 -25.45 19.94 -0.28
N LYS A 769 -26.46 20.53 0.35
CA LYS A 769 -26.82 20.24 1.74
C LYS A 769 -28.31 20.15 1.93
N MET A 770 -28.72 19.50 3.02
CA MET A 770 -30.12 19.46 3.42
C MET A 770 -30.23 19.69 4.92
N SER A 771 -31.24 20.47 5.34
CA SER A 771 -31.48 20.75 6.75
C SER A 771 -32.96 21.09 7.03
N GLY A 772 -33.40 20.89 8.27
CA GLY A 772 -34.75 21.27 8.70
C GLY A 772 -35.87 20.34 8.25
N VAL A 773 -35.54 19.14 7.75
CA VAL A 773 -36.51 18.10 7.40
C VAL A 773 -36.92 17.33 8.66
N THR A 774 -38.22 17.10 8.86
CA THR A 774 -38.75 16.35 10.02
C THR A 774 -39.43 15.04 9.63
N TRP A 775 -39.37 14.65 8.36
CA TRP A 775 -39.98 13.45 7.79
C TRP A 775 -38.94 12.55 7.11
N GLY A 776 -39.32 11.32 6.80
CA GLY A 776 -38.45 10.35 6.10
C GLY A 776 -38.59 10.41 4.58
N ALA A 777 -37.72 9.70 3.87
CA ALA A 777 -37.74 9.53 2.41
C ALA A 777 -37.61 10.83 1.58
N ALA A 778 -37.19 11.93 2.19
CA ALA A 778 -36.72 13.11 1.46
C ALA A 778 -35.48 12.74 0.63
N TRP A 779 -35.36 13.33 -0.55
CA TRP A 779 -34.41 12.85 -1.55
C TRP A 779 -33.85 14.01 -2.37
N VAL A 780 -32.52 14.04 -2.52
CA VAL A 780 -31.82 15.01 -3.38
C VAL A 780 -30.99 14.26 -4.40
N VAL A 781 -31.16 14.59 -5.67
CA VAL A 781 -30.33 14.10 -6.79
C VAL A 781 -29.55 15.26 -7.35
N PHE A 782 -28.28 15.04 -7.67
CA PHE A 782 -27.39 16.08 -8.15
C PHE A 782 -26.27 15.55 -9.02
N ASP A 783 -25.79 16.43 -9.90
CA ASP A 783 -24.70 16.20 -10.85
C ASP A 783 -24.18 17.54 -11.43
N ASN A 784 -23.13 17.48 -12.25
CA ASN A 784 -22.66 18.53 -13.15
C ASN A 784 -22.32 19.85 -12.43
N PHE A 785 -21.44 19.76 -11.42
CA PHE A 785 -20.93 20.93 -10.73
C PHE A 785 -20.01 21.75 -11.64
N GLN A 786 -20.23 23.06 -11.67
CA GLN A 786 -19.41 24.00 -12.41
C GLN A 786 -19.07 25.19 -11.51
N VAL A 787 -17.80 25.58 -11.50
CA VAL A 787 -17.29 26.71 -10.72
C VAL A 787 -16.53 27.67 -11.64
N GLU A 788 -16.96 28.92 -11.63
CA GLU A 788 -16.39 30.02 -12.42
C GLU A 788 -15.89 31.15 -11.49
N TYR A 789 -14.68 31.64 -11.70
CA TYR A 789 -14.14 32.82 -11.02
C TYR A 789 -14.59 34.11 -11.72
N LEU A 790 -15.34 34.96 -11.01
CA LEU A 790 -15.89 36.21 -11.56
C LEU A 790 -14.95 37.41 -11.42
N GLY A 791 -13.80 37.23 -10.75
CA GLY A 791 -12.84 38.29 -10.47
C GLY A 791 -13.05 38.97 -9.12
N ALA A 792 -12.01 39.65 -8.65
CA ALA A 792 -12.01 40.40 -7.39
C ALA A 792 -12.89 41.67 -7.42
N ASP A 793 -13.12 42.24 -8.61
CA ASP A 793 -13.93 43.46 -8.79
C ASP A 793 -15.44 43.17 -8.81
N ASN A 794 -15.85 41.90 -8.96
CA ASN A 794 -17.25 41.51 -8.84
C ASN A 794 -17.58 41.31 -7.34
N MET A 795 -18.51 42.12 -6.82
CA MET A 795 -18.91 42.13 -5.41
C MET A 795 -20.25 41.45 -5.14
N ASP A 796 -20.84 40.77 -6.13
CA ASP A 796 -22.15 40.13 -5.99
C ASP A 796 -22.13 39.03 -4.90
N GLY A 797 -21.08 38.19 -4.89
CA GLY A 797 -20.90 37.19 -3.83
C GLY A 797 -20.53 37.82 -2.47
N ALA A 798 -19.85 38.97 -2.50
CA ALA A 798 -19.41 39.67 -1.30
C ALA A 798 -20.59 40.27 -0.50
N GLN A 799 -21.63 40.77 -1.18
CA GLN A 799 -22.83 41.25 -0.49
C GLN A 799 -23.50 40.13 0.30
N THR A 800 -23.68 38.96 -0.31
CA THR A 800 -24.25 37.78 0.37
C THR A 800 -23.41 37.35 1.57
N ALA A 801 -22.08 37.33 1.43
CA ALA A 801 -21.17 37.04 2.54
C ALA A 801 -21.26 38.08 3.66
N LEU A 802 -21.35 39.37 3.34
CA LEU A 802 -21.49 40.43 4.34
C LEU A 802 -22.82 40.34 5.10
N ASP A 803 -23.93 40.08 4.40
CA ASP A 803 -25.25 39.92 5.01
C ASP A 803 -25.31 38.68 5.92
N ALA A 804 -24.60 37.60 5.54
CA ALA A 804 -24.45 36.42 6.38
C ALA A 804 -23.71 36.76 7.69
N LEU A 805 -22.59 37.49 7.64
CA LEU A 805 -21.85 37.94 8.82
C LEU A 805 -22.69 38.88 9.70
N ILE A 806 -23.48 39.78 9.11
CA ILE A 806 -24.40 40.64 9.88
C ILE A 806 -25.42 39.79 10.63
N ARG A 807 -26.00 38.77 9.99
CA ARG A 807 -26.96 37.86 10.63
C ARG A 807 -26.31 37.10 11.79
N GLU A 808 -25.13 36.52 11.56
CA GLU A 808 -24.37 35.80 12.59
C GLU A 808 -24.06 36.71 13.80
N ALA A 809 -23.58 37.93 13.56
CA ALA A 809 -23.31 38.89 14.62
C ALA A 809 -24.59 39.26 15.40
N ASN A 810 -25.74 39.39 14.74
CA ASN A 810 -27.02 39.65 15.40
C ASN A 810 -27.49 38.47 16.26
N GLU A 811 -27.34 37.23 15.77
CA GLU A 811 -27.68 36.01 16.51
C GLU A 811 -26.81 35.89 17.77
N MET A 812 -25.49 36.12 17.64
CA MET A 812 -24.56 36.13 18.77
C MET A 812 -24.88 37.24 19.79
N LEU A 813 -25.21 38.45 19.33
CA LEU A 813 -25.59 39.56 20.21
C LEU A 813 -26.86 39.26 21.01
N ALA A 814 -27.82 38.53 20.43
CA ALA A 814 -29.07 38.15 21.05
C ALA A 814 -28.95 36.95 22.01
N SER A 815 -27.79 36.28 22.05
CA SER A 815 -27.55 35.11 22.91
C SER A 815 -27.58 35.46 24.41
N ASP A 816 -28.16 34.54 25.18
CA ASP A 816 -28.16 34.56 26.66
C ASP A 816 -26.91 33.87 27.25
N ALA A 817 -25.97 33.41 26.41
CA ALA A 817 -24.72 32.79 26.86
C ALA A 817 -23.84 33.75 27.69
N LEU A 818 -23.09 33.20 28.64
CA LEU A 818 -22.14 33.94 29.46
C LEU A 818 -21.06 34.56 28.56
N THR A 819 -20.83 35.87 28.69
CA THR A 819 -19.91 36.62 27.82
C THR A 819 -19.45 37.91 28.50
N THR A 820 -18.79 38.80 27.76
CA THR A 820 -18.34 40.12 28.22
C THR A 820 -19.25 41.24 27.72
N GLN A 821 -19.35 42.33 28.48
CA GLN A 821 -20.03 43.55 28.03
C GLN A 821 -19.30 44.18 26.83
N GLU A 822 -17.96 44.11 26.82
CA GLU A 822 -17.11 44.59 25.72
C GLU A 822 -17.46 43.91 24.39
N ALA A 823 -17.66 42.59 24.37
CA ALA A 823 -18.09 41.85 23.18
C ALA A 823 -19.47 42.32 22.68
N LYS A 824 -20.46 42.45 23.58
CA LYS A 824 -21.81 42.92 23.21
C LYS A 824 -21.79 44.33 22.61
N ASP A 825 -20.98 45.22 23.18
CA ASP A 825 -20.80 46.59 22.67
C ASP A 825 -20.08 46.59 21.31
N GLY A 826 -19.06 45.74 21.14
CA GLY A 826 -18.31 45.55 19.89
C GLY A 826 -19.18 45.04 18.75
N LEU A 827 -19.94 43.97 18.98
CA LEU A 827 -20.90 43.40 18.03
C LEU A 827 -21.93 44.44 17.59
N SER A 828 -22.56 45.13 18.55
CA SER A 828 -23.56 46.18 18.26
C SER A 828 -22.99 47.25 17.33
N LYS A 829 -21.76 47.70 17.57
CA LYS A 829 -21.10 48.73 16.77
C LYS A 829 -20.72 48.25 15.37
N ALA A 830 -20.23 47.01 15.23
CA ALA A 830 -19.88 46.44 13.94
C ALA A 830 -21.12 46.21 13.05
N ILE A 831 -22.20 45.70 13.65
CA ILE A 831 -23.51 45.53 12.99
C ILE A 831 -24.04 46.86 12.47
N GLU A 832 -24.02 47.92 13.30
CA GLU A 832 -24.47 49.26 12.90
C GLU A 832 -23.65 49.82 11.72
N ALA A 833 -22.33 49.60 11.71
CA ALA A 833 -21.45 50.07 10.64
C ALA A 833 -21.71 49.35 9.31
N ALA A 834 -21.75 48.01 9.34
CA ALA A 834 -21.95 47.19 8.15
C ALA A 834 -23.36 47.35 7.56
N SER A 835 -24.39 47.45 8.41
CA SER A 835 -25.78 47.70 7.96
C SER A 835 -25.98 49.08 7.33
N GLY A 836 -25.02 50.00 7.52
CA GLY A 836 -25.04 51.36 6.96
C GLY A 836 -24.38 51.50 5.59
N VAL A 837 -23.81 50.44 5.03
CA VAL A 837 -23.10 50.46 3.74
C VAL A 837 -24.08 50.62 2.57
N GLY A 838 -23.69 51.41 1.59
CA GLY A 838 -24.44 51.60 0.33
C GLY A 838 -23.96 50.68 -0.78
N GLU A 839 -22.95 51.11 -1.55
CA GLU A 839 -22.32 50.34 -2.62
C GLU A 839 -21.03 49.70 -2.10
N LEU A 840 -20.85 48.39 -2.31
CA LEU A 840 -19.66 47.65 -1.91
C LEU A 840 -18.52 47.83 -2.92
N THR A 841 -17.34 48.20 -2.43
CA THR A 841 -16.06 48.05 -3.14
C THR A 841 -15.22 47.00 -2.43
N PRO A 842 -14.19 46.41 -3.06
CA PRO A 842 -13.28 45.49 -2.39
C PRO A 842 -12.74 46.04 -1.07
N GLU A 843 -12.35 47.32 -1.02
CA GLU A 843 -11.80 47.96 0.18
C GLU A 843 -12.85 48.16 1.28
N ILE A 844 -14.09 48.52 0.92
CA ILE A 844 -15.18 48.69 1.91
C ILE A 844 -15.59 47.32 2.44
N TYR A 845 -15.73 46.32 1.57
CA TYR A 845 -16.03 44.96 1.97
C TYR A 845 -14.96 44.42 2.92
N GLU A 846 -13.69 44.59 2.58
CA GLU A 846 -12.56 44.24 3.44
C GLU A 846 -12.64 44.95 4.79
N GLU A 847 -12.86 46.27 4.83
CA GLU A 847 -12.97 47.03 6.08
C GLU A 847 -14.13 46.53 6.96
N GLN A 848 -15.31 46.29 6.38
CA GLN A 848 -16.49 45.87 7.15
C GLN A 848 -16.44 44.41 7.56
N THR A 849 -15.95 43.52 6.70
CA THR A 849 -15.76 42.11 7.05
C THR A 849 -14.66 41.95 8.07
N GLU A 850 -13.54 42.69 8.00
CA GLU A 850 -12.52 42.70 9.05
C GLU A 850 -13.12 43.18 10.39
N ALA A 851 -13.94 44.23 10.39
CA ALA A 851 -14.59 44.74 11.60
C ALA A 851 -15.63 43.76 12.19
N LEU A 852 -16.49 43.18 11.34
CA LEU A 852 -17.48 42.17 11.75
C LEU A 852 -16.81 40.90 12.23
N ASN A 853 -15.88 40.34 11.45
CA ASN A 853 -15.14 39.15 11.84
C ASN A 853 -14.36 39.39 13.14
N ALA A 854 -13.73 40.56 13.33
CA ALA A 854 -13.08 40.87 14.61
C ALA A 854 -14.07 40.95 15.78
N ALA A 855 -15.28 41.48 15.57
CA ALA A 855 -16.31 41.57 16.61
C ALA A 855 -16.96 40.22 16.91
N ILE A 856 -17.28 39.42 15.88
CA ILE A 856 -17.76 38.04 15.98
C ILE A 856 -16.71 37.19 16.68
N LYS A 857 -15.44 37.28 16.25
CA LYS A 857 -14.32 36.59 16.87
C LYS A 857 -14.16 36.98 18.34
N LEU A 858 -14.17 38.27 18.67
CA LEU A 858 -14.10 38.71 20.08
C LEU A 858 -15.32 38.22 20.89
N GLY A 859 -16.51 38.19 20.27
CA GLY A 859 -17.73 37.68 20.89
C GLY A 859 -17.63 36.19 21.20
N GLN A 860 -17.19 35.41 20.22
CA GLN A 860 -16.94 33.98 20.34
C GLN A 860 -15.83 33.70 21.36
N GLU A 861 -14.66 34.35 21.23
CA GLU A 861 -13.56 34.26 22.19
C GLU A 861 -14.00 34.63 23.62
N SER A 862 -14.87 35.63 23.77
CA SER A 862 -15.42 36.02 25.09
C SER A 862 -16.37 34.98 25.66
N MET A 863 -17.22 34.37 24.82
CA MET A 863 -18.11 33.30 25.22
C MET A 863 -17.33 32.04 25.60
N ASP A 864 -16.41 31.62 24.73
CA ASP A 864 -15.57 30.44 24.95
C ASP A 864 -14.66 30.62 26.16
N ALA A 865 -14.03 31.79 26.32
CA ALA A 865 -13.20 32.06 27.49
C ALA A 865 -14.02 32.09 28.79
N ALA A 866 -15.27 32.58 28.75
CA ALA A 866 -16.14 32.59 29.92
C ALA A 866 -16.57 31.17 30.31
N VAL A 867 -16.98 30.35 29.33
CA VAL A 867 -17.32 28.93 29.53
C VAL A 867 -16.10 28.16 30.02
N ALA A 868 -14.94 28.32 29.38
CA ALA A 868 -13.71 27.64 29.80
C ALA A 868 -13.27 28.06 31.22
N LEU A 869 -13.49 29.32 31.61
CA LEU A 869 -13.23 29.76 32.98
C LEU A 869 -14.22 29.14 33.98
N GLU A 870 -15.51 29.08 33.63
CA GLU A 870 -16.54 28.41 34.43
C GLU A 870 -16.19 26.94 34.64
N ASP A 871 -15.94 26.21 33.56
CA ASP A 871 -15.56 24.79 33.59
C ASP A 871 -14.28 24.56 34.40
N LYS A 872 -13.23 25.37 34.18
CA LYS A 872 -11.99 25.29 34.96
C LYS A 872 -12.25 25.51 36.45
N ALA A 873 -13.10 26.48 36.80
CA ALA A 873 -13.44 26.75 38.20
C ALA A 873 -14.28 25.61 38.81
N ILE A 874 -15.21 25.01 38.07
CA ILE A 874 -15.99 23.84 38.51
C ILE A 874 -15.06 22.65 38.75
N VAL A 875 -14.17 22.33 37.80
CA VAL A 875 -13.21 21.23 37.94
C VAL A 875 -12.35 21.41 39.20
N HIS A 876 -11.82 22.61 39.44
CA HIS A 876 -11.09 22.87 40.67
C HIS A 876 -11.98 22.78 41.92
N SER A 877 -13.22 23.27 41.88
CA SER A 877 -14.19 23.14 42.98
C SER A 877 -14.45 21.68 43.37
N ASP A 878 -14.67 20.82 42.37
CA ASP A 878 -14.93 19.40 42.56
C ASP A 878 -13.69 18.69 43.13
N ARG A 879 -12.49 18.99 42.62
CA ARG A 879 -11.24 18.41 43.13
C ARG A 879 -10.84 18.93 44.51
N LEU A 880 -11.15 20.19 44.84
CA LEU A 880 -10.96 20.78 46.17
C LEU A 880 -11.86 20.13 47.21
N SER A 881 -13.11 19.82 46.85
CA SER A 881 -14.12 19.24 47.74
C SER A 881 -14.15 17.70 47.76
N GLY A 882 -13.51 17.06 46.77
CA GLY A 882 -13.42 15.61 46.63
C GLY A 882 -12.42 14.92 47.58
N THR A 883 -12.36 13.59 47.50
CA THR A 883 -11.43 12.74 48.27
C THR A 883 -10.82 11.66 47.36
N GLY A 884 -9.60 11.19 47.64
CA GLY A 884 -8.94 10.15 46.84
C GLY A 884 -8.04 10.68 45.70
N GLU A 885 -7.60 9.80 44.79
CA GLU A 885 -6.55 10.10 43.80
C GLU A 885 -6.88 11.21 42.80
N ALA A 886 -8.16 11.44 42.50
CA ALA A 886 -8.60 12.52 41.60
C ALA A 886 -8.75 13.89 42.32
N SER A 887 -8.55 13.94 43.65
CA SER A 887 -8.76 15.15 44.47
C SER A 887 -7.45 15.86 44.82
N TYR A 888 -7.58 17.09 45.35
CA TYR A 888 -6.44 17.86 45.86
C TYR A 888 -6.12 17.59 47.35
N GLU A 889 -6.61 16.49 47.91
CA GLU A 889 -6.43 16.11 49.33
C GLU A 889 -4.95 16.11 49.76
N ALA A 890 -4.04 15.64 48.90
CA ALA A 890 -2.59 15.59 49.18
C ALA A 890 -1.92 16.97 49.34
N TYR A 891 -2.59 18.04 48.92
CA TYR A 891 -2.10 19.41 48.99
C TYR A 891 -2.79 20.24 50.07
N VAL A 892 -3.70 19.65 50.83
CA VAL A 892 -4.38 20.32 51.96
C VAL A 892 -3.35 20.86 52.94
N GLY A 893 -3.44 22.16 53.24
CA GLY A 893 -2.52 22.87 54.13
C GLY A 893 -1.31 23.50 53.43
N THR A 894 -1.14 23.32 52.12
CA THR A 894 -0.22 24.13 51.31
C THR A 894 -0.81 25.52 51.05
N GLU A 895 0.03 26.52 50.80
CA GLU A 895 -0.41 27.89 50.49
C GLU A 895 -1.18 27.95 49.16
N GLY A 896 -0.73 27.21 48.15
CA GLY A 896 -1.39 27.14 46.83
C GLY A 896 -2.81 26.58 46.90
N TYR A 897 -3.05 25.55 47.73
CA TYR A 897 -4.39 24.97 47.93
C TYR A 897 -5.39 26.01 48.45
N GLY A 898 -5.01 26.78 49.48
CA GLY A 898 -5.89 27.80 50.08
C GLY A 898 -6.14 29.00 49.16
N GLU A 899 -5.14 29.40 48.37
CA GLU A 899 -5.32 30.43 47.34
C GLU A 899 -6.30 29.98 46.25
N LEU A 900 -6.18 28.73 45.80
CA LEU A 900 -7.05 28.14 44.78
C LEU A 900 -8.51 28.06 45.26
N GLU A 901 -8.74 27.58 46.49
CA GLU A 901 -10.08 27.49 47.10
C GLU A 901 -10.79 28.86 47.16
N THR A 902 -10.07 29.90 47.55
CA THR A 902 -10.62 31.26 47.63
C THR A 902 -10.98 31.79 46.24
N LEU A 903 -10.14 31.53 45.24
CA LEU A 903 -10.32 31.97 43.86
C LEU A 903 -11.53 31.31 43.19
N VAL A 904 -11.69 30.00 43.39
CA VAL A 904 -12.83 29.24 42.84
C VAL A 904 -14.16 29.81 43.34
N GLY A 905 -14.29 30.05 44.65
CA GLY A 905 -15.48 30.69 45.21
C GLY A 905 -15.71 32.12 44.72
N GLU A 906 -14.64 32.89 44.47
CA GLU A 906 -14.76 34.23 43.87
C GLU A 906 -15.40 34.19 42.47
N ILE A 907 -15.05 33.19 41.67
CA ILE A 907 -15.52 33.03 40.28
C ILE A 907 -16.96 32.48 40.25
N LEU A 908 -17.20 31.31 40.86
CA LEU A 908 -18.49 30.62 40.75
C LEU A 908 -19.61 31.38 41.47
N ASP A 909 -19.38 31.75 42.74
CA ASP A 909 -20.44 32.32 43.58
C ASP A 909 -20.66 33.83 43.30
N ASN A 910 -19.58 34.61 43.15
CA ASN A 910 -19.71 36.07 43.06
C ASN A 910 -19.76 36.60 41.62
N LYS A 911 -19.01 36.01 40.68
CA LYS A 911 -18.94 36.54 39.30
C LYS A 911 -19.97 35.89 38.38
N ILE A 912 -20.06 34.58 38.39
CA ILE A 912 -20.97 33.85 37.50
C ILE A 912 -22.39 33.89 38.06
N ALA A 913 -22.63 33.38 39.28
CA ALA A 913 -23.98 33.28 39.83
C ALA A 913 -24.64 34.63 40.15
N ASP A 914 -23.89 35.59 40.71
CA ASP A 914 -24.44 36.88 41.16
C ASP A 914 -24.43 37.97 40.08
N ALA A 915 -23.37 38.08 39.25
CA ALA A 915 -23.26 39.14 38.24
C ALA A 915 -23.72 38.73 36.83
N GLY A 916 -23.52 37.47 36.44
CA GLY A 916 -24.02 36.90 35.17
C GLY A 916 -23.42 37.50 33.88
N ILE A 917 -22.38 38.35 33.98
CA ILE A 917 -21.64 38.94 32.85
C ILE A 917 -20.27 39.44 33.31
N PHE A 918 -19.24 39.29 32.48
CA PHE A 918 -17.92 39.86 32.72
C PHE A 918 -17.78 41.24 32.06
N ALA A 919 -16.89 42.10 32.57
CA ALA A 919 -16.68 43.42 31.97
C ALA A 919 -15.90 43.35 30.65
N THR A 920 -14.82 42.56 30.63
CA THR A 920 -13.82 42.52 29.54
C THR A 920 -13.18 41.14 29.45
N LEU A 921 -12.59 40.79 28.30
CA LEU A 921 -11.84 39.55 28.13
C LEU A 921 -10.60 39.49 29.04
N ASP A 922 -9.99 40.65 29.34
CA ASP A 922 -8.87 40.78 30.29
C ASP A 922 -9.26 40.39 31.71
N GLU A 923 -10.50 40.62 32.12
CA GLU A 923 -11.01 40.20 33.44
C GLU A 923 -11.07 38.67 33.53
N ILE A 924 -11.63 38.00 32.51
CA ILE A 924 -11.70 36.55 32.41
C ILE A 924 -10.29 35.95 32.39
N SER A 925 -9.42 36.48 31.53
CA SER A 925 -8.02 36.07 31.41
C SER A 925 -7.26 36.26 32.73
N GLY A 926 -7.53 37.35 33.45
CA GLY A 926 -6.96 37.62 34.77
C GLY A 926 -7.39 36.61 35.83
N TYR A 927 -8.64 36.16 35.82
CA TYR A 927 -9.11 35.08 36.69
C TYR A 927 -8.48 33.74 36.32
N SER A 928 -8.47 33.37 35.04
CA SER A 928 -7.85 32.14 34.55
C SER A 928 -6.36 32.08 34.93
N LEU A 929 -5.62 33.17 34.71
CA LEU A 929 -4.20 33.29 35.10
C LEU A 929 -3.98 33.13 36.61
N ARG A 930 -4.87 33.69 37.44
CA ARG A 930 -4.79 33.55 38.90
C ARG A 930 -5.06 32.11 39.34
N LEU A 931 -6.02 31.42 38.69
CA LEU A 931 -6.25 29.98 38.91
C LEU A 931 -5.01 29.17 38.54
N ASP A 932 -4.43 29.38 37.34
CA ASP A 932 -3.26 28.62 36.89
C ASP A 932 -2.05 28.81 37.81
N LYS A 933 -1.83 30.04 38.29
CA LYS A 933 -0.76 30.34 39.26
C LYS A 933 -1.00 29.67 40.62
N ALA A 934 -2.20 29.74 41.16
CA ALA A 934 -2.55 29.09 42.43
C ALA A 934 -2.43 27.57 42.31
N TYR A 935 -2.90 27.01 41.20
CA TYR A 935 -2.82 25.58 40.89
C TYR A 935 -1.37 25.11 40.72
N SER A 936 -0.55 25.81 39.94
CA SER A 936 0.88 25.48 39.77
C SER A 936 1.67 25.62 41.08
N LYS A 937 1.35 26.62 41.90
CA LYS A 937 1.92 26.80 43.25
C LYS A 937 1.55 25.64 44.17
N MET A 938 0.34 25.10 44.02
CA MET A 938 -0.10 23.90 44.74
C MET A 938 0.69 22.66 44.27
N LEU A 939 0.78 22.41 42.96
CA LEU A 939 1.48 21.24 42.39
C LEU A 939 2.98 21.23 42.73
N SER A 940 3.62 22.40 42.71
CA SER A 940 5.06 22.54 43.01
C SER A 940 5.40 22.54 44.50
N ALA A 941 4.41 22.56 45.40
CA ALA A 941 4.64 22.70 46.84
C ALA A 941 5.50 21.57 47.45
N HIS A 942 5.57 20.41 46.79
CA HIS A 942 6.32 19.23 47.24
C HIS A 942 7.67 19.04 46.53
N ILE A 943 8.07 19.94 45.61
CA ILE A 943 9.35 19.87 44.90
C ILE A 943 10.45 20.58 45.71
N ASP A 944 11.49 19.84 46.10
CA ASP A 944 12.68 20.42 46.75
C ASP A 944 13.77 20.77 45.74
N PHE A 945 13.77 22.01 45.26
CA PHE A 945 14.77 22.51 44.31
C PHE A 945 16.17 22.70 44.93
N THR A 946 16.32 22.64 46.26
CA THR A 946 17.57 23.04 46.94
C THR A 946 18.70 22.02 46.80
N THR A 947 18.39 20.81 46.36
CA THR A 947 19.36 19.72 46.16
C THR A 947 19.88 19.60 44.73
N ALA A 948 19.34 20.37 43.78
CA ALA A 948 19.65 20.22 42.36
C ALA A 948 21.08 20.62 41.99
N SER A 949 21.68 19.85 41.09
CA SER A 949 22.91 20.22 40.38
C SER A 949 22.89 19.69 38.94
N LYS A 950 23.83 20.14 38.08
CA LYS A 950 23.97 19.59 36.72
C LYS A 950 24.19 18.07 36.70
N ASP A 951 24.90 17.54 37.69
CA ASP A 951 25.23 16.10 37.76
C ASP A 951 24.11 15.29 38.44
N GLU A 952 23.30 15.94 39.29
CA GLU A 952 22.17 15.36 40.01
C GLU A 952 20.94 16.29 39.86
N PRO A 953 20.28 16.29 38.69
CA PRO A 953 19.13 17.15 38.45
C PRO A 953 17.90 16.70 39.26
N VAL A 954 17.08 17.65 39.69
CA VAL A 954 15.79 17.41 40.35
C VAL A 954 14.70 17.29 39.31
N ASP A 955 13.83 16.28 39.45
CA ASP A 955 12.62 16.16 38.64
C ASP A 955 11.67 17.31 38.96
N ALA A 956 11.48 18.19 37.97
CA ALA A 956 10.62 19.36 38.02
C ALA A 956 9.40 19.18 37.10
N THR A 957 9.10 17.96 36.65
CA THR A 957 7.99 17.66 35.74
C THR A 957 6.64 18.11 36.29
N GLY A 958 6.47 18.14 37.62
CA GLY A 958 5.28 18.69 38.27
C GLY A 958 5.02 20.19 38.05
N LEU A 959 5.94 20.93 37.43
CA LEU A 959 5.72 22.29 36.93
C LEU A 959 4.97 22.33 35.59
N ILE A 960 4.98 21.24 34.83
CA ILE A 960 4.20 21.08 33.61
C ILE A 960 2.83 20.55 34.03
N VAL A 961 1.77 21.31 33.74
CA VAL A 961 0.41 20.84 33.94
C VAL A 961 0.12 19.79 32.87
N ASN A 962 -0.30 18.60 33.30
CA ASN A 962 -0.70 17.52 32.41
C ASN A 962 0.36 17.19 31.33
N PRO A 963 1.57 16.75 31.71
CA PRO A 963 2.68 16.50 30.80
C PRO A 963 2.47 15.32 29.85
N SER A 964 1.41 14.53 30.05
CA SER A 964 1.08 13.32 29.29
C SER A 964 -0.33 13.36 28.66
N PHE A 965 -0.92 14.55 28.53
CA PHE A 965 -2.24 14.78 27.92
C PHE A 965 -3.38 13.85 28.41
N GLN A 966 -3.41 13.55 29.71
CA GLN A 966 -4.40 12.67 30.35
C GLN A 966 -4.85 13.19 31.73
N THR A 967 -6.07 12.87 32.12
CA THR A 967 -6.65 13.10 33.46
C THR A 967 -7.34 11.84 33.96
N LYS A 968 -7.56 11.73 35.28
CA LYS A 968 -8.32 10.64 35.90
C LYS A 968 -9.81 10.99 36.01
N THR A 969 -10.70 10.07 35.61
CA THR A 969 -12.17 10.20 35.77
C THR A 969 -12.80 8.88 36.25
N GLU A 970 -13.98 8.94 36.86
CA GLU A 970 -14.74 7.74 37.26
C GLU A 970 -15.65 7.28 36.11
N ASN A 971 -15.50 6.03 35.64
CA ASN A 971 -16.33 5.46 34.59
C ASN A 971 -17.73 5.05 35.10
N GLU A 972 -18.62 4.60 34.20
CA GLU A 972 -19.99 4.18 34.57
C GLU A 972 -20.05 3.03 35.59
N GLN A 973 -18.94 2.30 35.77
CA GLN A 973 -18.79 1.20 36.71
C GLN A 973 -18.22 1.63 38.07
N GLY A 974 -17.88 2.92 38.23
CA GLY A 974 -17.31 3.47 39.46
C GLY A 974 -15.78 3.30 39.56
N GLU A 975 -15.09 3.00 38.45
CA GLU A 975 -13.64 2.80 38.41
C GLU A 975 -12.92 4.07 37.94
N ILE A 976 -11.78 4.39 38.55
CA ILE A 976 -10.96 5.53 38.13
C ILE A 976 -10.08 5.11 36.94
N VAL A 977 -10.28 5.76 35.79
CA VAL A 977 -9.58 5.50 34.52
C VAL A 977 -8.92 6.77 33.99
N ASP A 978 -7.84 6.62 33.23
CA ASP A 978 -7.23 7.73 32.49
C ASP A 978 -8.07 8.04 31.25
N THR A 979 -8.28 9.33 31.00
CA THR A 979 -9.00 9.87 29.84
C THR A 979 -8.19 11.01 29.25
N GLN A 980 -8.24 11.16 27.92
CA GLN A 980 -7.57 12.26 27.24
C GLN A 980 -7.91 13.62 27.86
N SER A 981 -6.93 14.50 27.99
CA SER A 981 -7.12 15.84 28.52
C SER A 981 -6.11 16.81 27.93
N GLY A 982 -6.58 17.96 27.47
CA GLY A 982 -5.75 19.11 27.14
C GLY A 982 -5.55 20.09 28.30
N GLU A 983 -5.99 19.74 29.53
CA GLU A 983 -5.95 20.65 30.68
C GLU A 983 -4.55 21.27 30.87
N GLY A 984 -4.48 22.60 30.94
CA GLY A 984 -3.23 23.34 31.12
C GLY A 984 -2.48 23.71 29.84
N TRP A 985 -2.85 23.15 28.68
CA TRP A 985 -2.23 23.45 27.39
C TRP A 985 -3.09 24.44 26.57
N THR A 986 -2.42 25.41 25.95
CA THR A 986 -3.00 26.29 24.94
C THR A 986 -2.69 25.73 23.55
N ILE A 987 -3.73 25.54 22.73
CA ILE A 987 -3.61 25.12 21.33
C ILE A 987 -3.99 26.31 20.44
N GLU A 988 -3.03 26.80 19.68
CA GLU A 988 -3.25 27.73 18.57
C GLU A 988 -3.17 26.92 17.28
N SER A 989 -4.29 26.72 16.59
CA SER A 989 -4.40 25.94 15.35
C SER A 989 -4.94 26.83 14.23
N GLU A 990 -4.36 26.72 13.03
CA GLU A 990 -4.75 27.52 11.87
C GLU A 990 -5.93 26.89 11.11
N TYR A 991 -6.02 25.56 11.10
CA TYR A 991 -7.02 24.79 10.34
C TYR A 991 -7.96 23.94 11.22
N ASP A 992 -7.89 24.08 12.54
CA ASP A 992 -8.64 23.28 13.54
C ASP A 992 -8.41 21.77 13.41
N MET A 993 -7.22 21.38 12.96
CA MET A 993 -6.81 19.98 12.75
C MET A 993 -5.76 19.53 13.78
N THR A 994 -5.64 20.27 14.89
CA THR A 994 -4.75 19.97 16.00
C THR A 994 -5.55 19.65 17.24
N GLY A 995 -5.24 18.56 17.92
CA GLY A 995 -5.98 18.19 19.12
C GLY A 995 -5.36 17.03 19.88
N ILE A 996 -5.85 16.85 21.09
CA ILE A 996 -5.54 15.67 21.90
C ILE A 996 -6.41 14.53 21.39
N LYS A 997 -5.79 13.36 21.18
CA LYS A 997 -6.46 12.17 20.66
C LYS A 997 -6.72 11.17 21.78
N ASP A 998 -7.61 10.22 21.52
CA ASP A 998 -7.97 9.16 22.47
C ASP A 998 -6.75 8.36 22.96
N ALA A 999 -5.68 8.35 22.15
CA ALA A 999 -4.37 7.80 22.49
C ALA A 999 -3.56 8.63 23.53
N MET A 1000 -4.16 9.69 24.10
CA MET A 1000 -3.56 10.56 25.14
C MET A 1000 -2.25 11.21 24.68
N LEU A 1001 -2.24 11.72 23.44
CA LEU A 1001 -1.17 12.50 22.86
C LEU A 1001 -1.73 13.65 22.04
N CYS A 1002 -0.88 14.63 21.70
CA CYS A 1002 -1.28 15.72 20.81
C CYS A 1002 -0.90 15.39 19.37
N GLU A 1003 -1.85 15.52 18.45
CA GLU A 1003 -1.66 15.42 17.00
C GLU A 1003 -1.76 16.80 16.33
N ILE A 1004 -0.91 17.05 15.35
CA ILE A 1004 -0.98 18.16 14.38
C ILE A 1004 -1.01 17.54 12.97
N TYR A 1005 -2.18 17.45 12.34
CA TYR A 1005 -2.36 16.84 11.01
C TYR A 1005 -2.81 17.86 9.97
N SER A 1006 -2.08 18.00 8.86
CA SER A 1006 -2.40 18.95 7.78
C SER A 1006 -2.71 20.37 8.28
N ASP A 1007 -1.99 20.80 9.32
CA ASP A 1007 -2.24 22.07 10.02
C ASP A 1007 -0.96 22.90 10.16
N SER A 1008 -1.02 24.07 10.77
CA SER A 1008 0.11 24.87 11.23
C SER A 1008 -0.25 25.40 12.62
N SER A 1009 0.44 24.91 13.65
CA SER A 1009 -0.06 25.01 15.02
C SER A 1009 1.03 25.19 16.06
N LYS A 1010 0.64 25.75 17.20
CA LYS A 1010 1.48 25.93 18.39
C LYS A 1010 0.72 25.43 19.61
N VAL A 1011 1.29 24.44 20.31
CA VAL A 1011 0.72 23.84 21.52
C VAL A 1011 1.67 24.08 22.67
N TYR A 1012 1.26 24.84 23.69
CA TYR A 1012 2.19 25.35 24.70
C TYR A 1012 1.55 25.67 26.04
N GLN A 1013 2.38 25.82 27.07
CA GLN A 1013 1.96 26.33 28.38
C GLN A 1013 3.07 27.15 29.07
N PRO A 1014 2.70 28.12 29.92
CA PRO A 1014 3.63 28.79 30.83
C PRO A 1014 3.95 27.92 32.07
N LEU A 1015 5.22 27.86 32.49
CA LEU A 1015 5.63 27.15 33.71
C LEU A 1015 5.69 28.12 34.89
N TYR A 1016 4.59 28.25 35.63
CA TYR A 1016 4.55 29.10 36.81
C TYR A 1016 5.33 28.49 37.98
N ASN A 1017 5.88 29.36 38.84
CA ASN A 1017 6.66 28.98 40.03
C ASN A 1017 7.98 28.23 39.72
N ALA A 1018 8.48 28.31 38.48
CA ALA A 1018 9.81 27.83 38.12
C ALA A 1018 10.90 28.73 38.76
N PRO A 1019 11.80 28.20 39.61
CA PRO A 1019 12.93 28.98 40.13
C PRO A 1019 13.94 29.33 39.04
N ALA A 1020 14.75 30.36 39.31
CA ALA A 1020 15.87 30.71 38.43
C ALA A 1020 16.88 29.55 38.32
N GLY A 1021 17.45 29.34 37.13
CA GLY A 1021 18.49 28.34 36.89
C GLY A 1021 18.34 27.61 35.56
N TYR A 1022 19.12 26.54 35.39
CA TYR A 1022 19.17 25.73 34.17
C TYR A 1022 18.17 24.58 34.21
N TYR A 1023 17.57 24.29 33.06
CA TYR A 1023 16.59 23.22 32.88
C TYR A 1023 16.92 22.37 31.66
N ARG A 1024 16.53 21.09 31.70
CA ARG A 1024 16.47 20.18 30.55
C ARG A 1024 15.02 19.75 30.37
N VAL A 1025 14.52 19.85 29.15
CA VAL A 1025 13.21 19.33 28.78
C VAL A 1025 13.38 18.22 27.76
N ILE A 1026 12.55 17.19 27.89
CA ILE A 1026 12.50 16.02 27.02
C ILE A 1026 11.04 15.78 26.65
N LEU A 1027 10.77 15.40 25.40
CA LEU A 1027 9.48 14.88 24.95
C LEU A 1027 9.71 13.74 23.93
N ASN A 1028 8.66 13.01 23.59
CA ASN A 1028 8.66 12.10 22.46
C ASN A 1028 7.78 12.69 21.36
N GLY A 1029 8.27 12.79 20.12
CA GLY A 1029 7.49 13.31 19.01
C GLY A 1029 8.23 13.32 17.68
N PHE A 1030 7.48 13.27 16.57
CA PHE A 1030 8.04 13.21 15.22
C PHE A 1030 7.37 14.18 14.24
N TYR A 1031 7.95 14.29 13.04
CA TYR A 1031 7.35 14.95 11.88
C TYR A 1031 7.43 14.09 10.63
N ARG A 1032 6.35 14.13 9.83
CA ARG A 1032 6.25 13.60 8.46
C ARG A 1032 5.82 14.71 7.51
N ALA A 1033 6.61 14.98 6.48
CA ALA A 1033 6.38 16.06 5.50
C ALA A 1033 5.50 15.60 4.31
N GLY A 1034 4.19 15.45 4.54
CA GLY A 1034 3.21 14.99 3.54
C GLY A 1034 2.76 13.55 3.76
N GLY A 1035 2.18 12.91 2.73
CA GLY A 1035 1.81 11.49 2.78
C GLY A 1035 3.03 10.56 2.87
N TYR A 1036 2.82 9.30 3.29
CA TYR A 1036 3.92 8.38 3.61
C TYR A 1036 4.80 8.03 2.40
N ILE A 1037 4.26 7.97 1.17
CA ILE A 1037 5.06 7.75 -0.04
C ILE A 1037 5.80 9.02 -0.44
N GLU A 1038 5.14 10.19 -0.50
CA GLU A 1038 5.83 11.43 -0.90
C GLU A 1038 6.95 11.79 0.08
N ALA A 1039 6.68 11.64 1.38
CA ALA A 1039 7.68 11.87 2.43
C ALA A 1039 8.82 10.83 2.36
N GLY A 1040 8.51 9.56 2.06
CA GLY A 1040 9.49 8.50 1.91
C GLY A 1040 10.42 8.75 0.71
N VAL A 1041 9.88 9.19 -0.42
CA VAL A 1041 10.66 9.63 -1.59
C VAL A 1041 11.54 10.83 -1.23
N ALA A 1042 10.99 11.84 -0.56
CA ALA A 1042 11.76 13.01 -0.16
C ALA A 1042 12.91 12.65 0.79
N ARG A 1043 12.71 11.69 1.71
CA ARG A 1043 13.76 11.17 2.60
C ARG A 1043 14.86 10.46 1.83
N ARG A 1044 14.50 9.53 0.93
CA ARG A 1044 15.44 8.81 0.06
C ARG A 1044 16.29 9.76 -0.78
N ASP A 1045 15.66 10.80 -1.31
CA ASP A 1045 16.30 11.79 -2.17
C ASP A 1045 17.03 12.90 -1.39
N GLY A 1046 16.99 12.88 -0.04
CA GLY A 1046 17.66 13.84 0.82
C GLY A 1046 17.06 15.25 0.81
N THR A 1047 15.77 15.37 0.48
CA THR A 1047 15.02 16.64 0.34
C THR A 1047 13.90 16.81 1.38
N GLU A 1048 13.82 15.91 2.36
CA GLU A 1048 12.82 15.94 3.43
C GLU A 1048 12.83 17.26 4.22
N ALA A 1049 11.64 17.82 4.45
CA ALA A 1049 11.43 19.00 5.30
C ALA A 1049 11.22 18.60 6.77
N ARG A 1050 11.65 19.46 7.72
CA ARG A 1050 11.41 19.30 9.17
C ARG A 1050 10.79 20.56 9.77
N ASN A 1051 9.46 20.61 9.73
CA ASN A 1051 8.69 21.81 10.04
C ASN A 1051 8.17 21.87 11.48
N ALA A 1052 8.18 20.76 12.22
CA ALA A 1052 7.81 20.73 13.63
C ALA A 1052 9.03 20.81 14.57
N GLU A 1053 8.87 21.51 15.70
CA GLU A 1053 9.93 21.69 16.70
C GLU A 1053 9.39 21.87 18.13
N LEU A 1054 10.14 21.32 19.09
CA LEU A 1054 10.06 21.69 20.50
C LEU A 1054 10.61 23.11 20.66
N PHE A 1055 9.93 23.98 21.41
CA PHE A 1055 10.38 25.36 21.65
C PHE A 1055 10.19 25.79 23.11
N ILE A 1056 11.08 26.68 23.55
CA ILE A 1056 11.04 27.32 24.87
C ILE A 1056 11.38 28.80 24.74
N GLU A 1057 10.60 29.66 25.40
CA GLU A 1057 10.87 31.09 25.51
C GLU A 1057 10.90 31.51 26.99
N SER A 1058 11.97 32.19 27.44
CA SER A 1058 12.07 32.72 28.81
C SER A 1058 12.79 34.05 28.80
N GLY A 1059 12.11 35.12 29.22
CA GLY A 1059 12.64 36.49 29.14
C GLY A 1059 13.01 36.86 27.70
N LYS A 1060 14.32 36.95 27.41
CA LYS A 1060 14.86 37.17 26.05
C LYS A 1060 15.39 35.91 25.38
N GLY A 1061 15.51 34.81 26.12
CA GLY A 1061 16.01 33.54 25.62
C GLY A 1061 14.98 32.83 24.76
N LYS A 1062 15.45 32.24 23.67
CA LYS A 1062 14.68 31.38 22.75
C LYS A 1062 15.52 30.14 22.45
N TRP A 1063 14.94 28.98 22.71
CA TRP A 1063 15.54 27.67 22.46
C TRP A 1063 14.55 26.82 21.68
N SER A 1064 15.04 26.03 20.73
CA SER A 1064 14.22 25.09 19.99
C SER A 1064 15.03 23.91 19.47
N GLU A 1065 14.36 22.80 19.23
CA GLU A 1065 14.94 21.59 18.64
C GLU A 1065 13.95 20.97 17.65
N LYS A 1066 14.41 20.57 16.46
CA LYS A 1066 13.52 19.99 15.44
C LYS A 1066 13.05 18.61 15.90
N LEU A 1067 11.77 18.31 15.67
CA LEU A 1067 11.29 16.95 15.91
C LEU A 1067 12.00 15.97 14.95
N PRO A 1068 12.33 14.75 15.41
CA PRO A 1068 12.78 13.65 14.56
C PRO A 1068 11.89 13.41 13.34
N SER A 1069 12.47 12.87 12.26
CA SER A 1069 11.68 12.35 11.15
C SER A 1069 10.94 11.09 11.59
N ILE A 1070 9.73 10.87 11.07
CA ILE A 1070 9.00 9.60 11.27
C ILE A 1070 9.81 8.39 10.78
N PHE A 1071 10.69 8.58 9.80
CA PHE A 1071 11.55 7.52 9.26
C PHE A 1071 12.76 7.19 10.15
N GLU A 1072 12.98 7.88 11.26
CA GLU A 1072 14.02 7.51 12.24
C GLU A 1072 13.66 6.24 13.04
N ASN A 1073 12.40 5.79 13.00
CA ASN A 1073 11.93 4.57 13.66
C ASN A 1073 11.16 3.65 12.70
N VAL A 1074 11.75 3.38 11.52
CA VAL A 1074 11.26 2.30 10.65
C VAL A 1074 11.47 0.96 11.36
N SER A 1075 10.36 0.27 11.64
CA SER A 1075 10.31 -0.92 12.47
C SER A 1075 10.03 -2.17 11.64
N GLU A 1076 10.48 -3.34 12.12
CA GLU A 1076 10.04 -4.66 11.58
C GLU A 1076 8.74 -5.13 12.23
N TRP A 1077 8.29 -4.45 13.28
CA TRP A 1077 7.06 -4.71 14.02
C TRP A 1077 6.10 -3.55 13.84
N LYS A 1078 4.81 -3.87 13.74
CA LYS A 1078 3.76 -2.86 13.87
C LYS A 1078 3.56 -2.52 15.35
N TYR A 1079 3.36 -1.25 15.64
CA TYR A 1079 2.79 -0.81 16.90
C TYR A 1079 1.28 -1.03 16.90
N GLU A 1080 0.61 -0.74 15.78
CA GLU A 1080 -0.82 -1.03 15.63
C GLU A 1080 -1.21 -1.49 14.23
N THR A 1081 -2.45 -1.98 14.08
CA THR A 1081 -2.93 -2.57 12.82
C THR A 1081 -2.94 -1.59 11.64
N SER A 1082 -3.06 -0.28 11.92
CA SER A 1082 -3.11 0.79 10.93
C SER A 1082 -1.72 1.22 10.43
N ASP A 1083 -0.64 0.78 11.09
CA ASP A 1083 0.72 1.04 10.64
C ASP A 1083 0.95 0.49 9.22
N VAL A 1084 1.67 1.27 8.41
CA VAL A 1084 1.79 1.03 6.97
C VAL A 1084 3.09 0.34 6.62
N ALA A 1085 3.01 -0.64 5.72
CA ALA A 1085 4.17 -1.25 5.08
C ALA A 1085 4.67 -0.34 3.94
N LEU A 1086 5.97 -0.08 3.91
CA LEU A 1086 6.59 0.71 2.86
C LEU A 1086 7.37 -0.20 1.89
N PRO A 1087 7.44 0.15 0.60
CA PRO A 1087 8.18 -0.65 -0.37
C PRO A 1087 9.69 -0.56 -0.16
N ASP A 1088 10.38 -1.68 -0.37
CA ASP A 1088 11.84 -1.80 -0.24
C ASP A 1088 12.62 -0.79 -1.09
N SER A 1089 12.04 -0.32 -2.20
CA SER A 1089 12.63 0.70 -3.09
C SER A 1089 12.87 2.05 -2.41
N LEU A 1090 12.24 2.30 -1.25
CA LEU A 1090 12.49 3.48 -0.43
C LEU A 1090 13.68 3.29 0.54
N PHE A 1091 14.05 2.03 0.85
CA PHE A 1091 15.06 1.66 1.83
C PHE A 1091 16.13 0.70 1.26
N PRO A 1092 16.83 1.06 0.18
CA PRO A 1092 17.74 0.15 -0.53
C PRO A 1092 18.96 -0.32 0.28
N GLU A 1093 19.17 0.21 1.48
CA GLU A 1093 20.30 -0.12 2.38
C GLU A 1093 19.87 -0.92 3.63
N SER A 1094 18.59 -1.27 3.79
CA SER A 1094 18.05 -1.92 4.99
C SER A 1094 18.15 -3.45 4.95
N ASP A 1095 18.45 -4.09 6.09
CA ASP A 1095 18.49 -5.56 6.28
C ASP A 1095 17.22 -6.12 6.94
N LYS A 1096 16.25 -5.25 7.21
CA LYS A 1096 14.95 -5.59 7.81
C LYS A 1096 14.12 -6.44 6.87
N LEU A 1097 13.38 -7.38 7.43
CA LEU A 1097 12.43 -8.18 6.66
C LEU A 1097 11.21 -7.36 6.21
N TYR A 1098 10.80 -6.39 7.02
CA TYR A 1098 9.69 -5.48 6.74
C TYR A 1098 10.02 -4.04 7.17
N HIS A 1099 9.49 -3.04 6.45
CA HIS A 1099 9.62 -1.62 6.78
C HIS A 1099 8.25 -1.02 7.16
N PHE A 1100 7.96 -0.99 8.46
CA PHE A 1100 6.77 -0.35 9.00
C PHE A 1100 7.07 1.03 9.56
N ILE A 1101 6.13 1.95 9.38
CA ILE A 1101 6.06 3.20 10.13
C ILE A 1101 4.67 3.33 10.75
N VAL A 1102 4.60 4.11 11.84
CA VAL A 1102 3.31 4.47 12.43
C VAL A 1102 2.50 5.33 11.46
N ASP A 1103 1.18 5.15 11.42
CA ASP A 1103 0.29 5.94 10.54
C ASP A 1103 -0.99 6.41 11.24
N GLN A 1104 -1.10 6.21 12.55
CA GLN A 1104 -2.19 6.73 13.40
C GLN A 1104 -1.68 7.11 14.81
N PRO A 1105 -2.42 7.93 15.57
CA PRO A 1105 -2.08 8.31 16.93
C PRO A 1105 -1.83 7.14 17.89
N GLY A 1106 -2.56 6.02 17.75
CA GLY A 1106 -2.38 4.86 18.62
C GLY A 1106 -0.97 4.26 18.53
N GLY A 1107 -0.47 4.09 17.31
CA GLY A 1107 0.86 3.58 17.00
C GLY A 1107 1.93 4.55 17.45
N ALA A 1108 1.70 5.86 17.27
CA ALA A 1108 2.59 6.89 17.79
C ALA A 1108 2.73 6.81 19.32
N LYS A 1109 1.63 6.64 20.07
CA LYS A 1109 1.65 6.48 21.53
C LYS A 1109 2.53 5.30 21.95
N LEU A 1110 2.30 4.13 21.35
CA LEU A 1110 3.06 2.92 21.66
C LEU A 1110 4.54 3.06 21.28
N ALA A 1111 4.84 3.75 20.17
CA ALA A 1111 6.22 4.07 19.80
C ALA A 1111 6.90 4.99 20.84
N PHE A 1112 6.17 5.96 21.40
CA PHE A 1112 6.70 6.82 22.46
C PHE A 1112 6.94 6.07 23.77
N GLU A 1113 6.10 5.09 24.11
CA GLU A 1113 6.29 4.21 25.27
C GLU A 1113 7.53 3.32 25.12
N ASP A 1114 7.88 2.92 23.89
CA ASP A 1114 9.13 2.22 23.56
C ASP A 1114 10.36 3.16 23.52
N GLY A 1115 10.16 4.46 23.79
CA GLY A 1115 11.21 5.48 23.81
C GLY A 1115 11.62 6.01 22.43
N ALA A 1116 10.87 5.68 21.38
CA ALA A 1116 11.14 6.21 20.05
C ALA A 1116 10.85 7.72 19.96
N TYR A 1117 11.52 8.38 19.02
CA TYR A 1117 11.34 9.80 18.72
C TYR A 1117 11.59 10.75 19.92
N GLU A 1118 12.48 10.38 20.84
CA GLU A 1118 12.88 11.28 21.93
C GLU A 1118 13.56 12.54 21.35
N CYS A 1119 13.12 13.70 21.82
CA CYS A 1119 13.63 15.02 21.47
C CYS A 1119 13.87 15.80 22.76
N ASP A 1120 15.08 16.34 22.94
CA ASP A 1120 15.45 17.08 24.14
C ASP A 1120 16.19 18.38 23.84
N THR A 1121 16.08 19.33 24.76
CA THR A 1121 16.86 20.56 24.72
C THR A 1121 17.04 21.16 26.12
N TYR A 1122 17.91 22.16 26.24
CA TYR A 1122 18.21 22.86 27.49
C TYR A 1122 17.80 24.32 27.40
N PHE A 1123 17.35 24.90 28.51
CA PHE A 1123 17.05 26.33 28.61
C PHE A 1123 17.42 26.91 29.99
N TYR A 1124 17.35 28.24 30.11
CA TYR A 1124 17.62 28.97 31.35
C TYR A 1124 16.44 29.86 31.73
N VAL A 1125 16.17 29.97 33.03
CA VAL A 1125 15.14 30.84 33.60
C VAL A 1125 15.80 31.89 34.48
N GLY A 1126 15.56 33.17 34.22
CA GLY A 1126 16.00 34.28 35.05
C GLY A 1126 15.13 34.51 36.29
N GLU A 1127 15.62 35.32 37.23
CA GLU A 1127 14.88 35.67 38.44
C GLU A 1127 13.55 36.37 38.12
N GLY A 1128 12.44 35.74 38.51
CA GLY A 1128 11.09 36.25 38.29
C GLY A 1128 10.55 36.07 36.87
N GLU A 1129 11.28 35.37 35.99
CA GLU A 1129 10.81 35.04 34.64
C GLU A 1129 9.86 33.83 34.66
N VAL A 1130 8.90 33.80 33.74
CA VAL A 1130 7.97 32.68 33.54
C VAL A 1130 8.28 32.09 32.16
N PRO A 1131 8.96 30.93 32.08
CA PRO A 1131 9.23 30.30 30.79
C PRO A 1131 7.94 29.75 30.16
N VAL A 1132 7.89 29.75 28.83
CA VAL A 1132 6.84 29.13 28.01
C VAL A 1132 7.44 27.95 27.28
N LEU A 1133 6.83 26.77 27.41
CA LEU A 1133 7.27 25.51 26.82
C LEU A 1133 6.18 24.99 25.86
N GLY A 1134 6.56 24.46 24.70
CA GLY A 1134 5.61 23.80 23.81
C GLY A 1134 6.22 23.17 22.56
N VAL A 1135 5.36 22.72 21.66
CA VAL A 1135 5.70 22.28 20.30
C VAL A 1135 5.03 23.21 19.31
N ARG A 1136 5.71 23.54 18.23
CA ARG A 1136 5.14 24.29 17.10
C ARG A 1136 5.49 23.65 15.78
N LYS A 1137 4.56 23.71 14.83
CA LYS A 1137 4.79 23.33 13.44
C LYS A 1137 4.57 24.54 12.56
N THR A 1138 5.61 24.93 11.81
CA THR A 1138 5.57 26.12 10.96
C THR A 1138 5.23 25.75 9.53
N GLY A 1139 4.03 26.12 9.08
CA GLY A 1139 3.55 25.87 7.73
C GLY A 1139 2.84 24.53 7.58
N MET A 1140 1.91 24.49 6.62
CA MET A 1140 1.08 23.34 6.30
C MET A 1140 1.53 22.71 4.98
N LEU A 1141 1.65 21.38 4.98
CA LEU A 1141 1.72 20.58 3.76
C LEU A 1141 0.55 19.58 3.79
N THR A 1142 -0.12 19.35 2.67
CA THR A 1142 -1.21 18.36 2.62
C THR A 1142 -0.74 17.00 3.14
N ASN A 1143 -1.51 16.41 4.06
CA ASN A 1143 -1.26 15.13 4.73
C ASN A 1143 -0.01 15.06 5.63
N ASP A 1144 0.61 16.21 5.91
CA ASP A 1144 1.74 16.25 6.83
C ASP A 1144 1.31 16.06 8.28
N TRP A 1145 2.19 15.52 9.10
CA TRP A 1145 1.77 14.93 10.36
C TRP A 1145 2.82 15.04 11.44
N SER A 1146 2.39 15.42 12.65
CA SER A 1146 3.21 15.37 13.87
C SER A 1146 2.37 14.83 15.01
N CYS A 1147 2.97 13.95 15.81
CA CYS A 1147 2.44 13.56 17.12
C CYS A 1147 3.51 13.83 18.17
N PHE A 1148 3.11 14.20 19.38
CA PHE A 1148 4.03 14.35 20.50
C PHE A 1148 3.35 14.18 21.87
N ASP A 1149 4.12 13.71 22.85
CA ASP A 1149 3.70 13.41 24.23
C ASP A 1149 4.93 13.29 25.18
N ASN A 1150 4.72 12.84 26.41
CA ASN A 1150 5.74 12.39 27.37
C ASN A 1150 6.74 13.49 27.79
N PHE A 1151 6.22 14.69 28.06
CA PHE A 1151 7.04 15.79 28.54
C PHE A 1151 7.65 15.49 29.91
N ARG A 1152 8.96 15.67 30.03
CA ARG A 1152 9.74 15.51 31.26
C ARG A 1152 10.60 16.74 31.45
N LEU A 1153 10.61 17.29 32.67
CA LEU A 1153 11.36 18.50 32.99
C LEU A 1153 12.30 18.27 34.16
N TYR A 1154 13.56 18.65 33.99
CA TYR A 1154 14.60 18.49 35.01
C TYR A 1154 15.22 19.85 35.33
N TYR A 1155 15.30 20.19 36.61
CA TYR A 1155 15.99 21.37 37.11
C TYR A 1155 17.43 21.01 37.51
N LEU A 1156 18.40 21.71 36.93
CA LEU A 1156 19.83 21.47 37.13
C LEU A 1156 20.44 22.39 38.18
N GLY A 1157 19.68 23.34 38.73
CA GLY A 1157 20.20 24.32 39.68
C GLY A 1157 20.57 25.67 39.04
N ASP A 1158 20.71 26.67 39.90
CA ASP A 1158 21.11 28.03 39.54
C ASP A 1158 22.64 28.21 39.52
N GLY A 1159 23.11 29.20 38.76
CA GLY A 1159 24.52 29.61 38.66
C GLY A 1159 25.35 28.85 37.62
N ASP A 1160 26.46 29.47 37.20
CA ASP A 1160 27.33 29.00 36.10
C ASP A 1160 27.86 27.56 36.29
N ALA A 1161 27.98 27.07 37.53
CA ALA A 1161 28.43 25.71 37.82
C ALA A 1161 27.44 24.65 37.32
N ASN A 1162 26.17 25.02 37.17
CA ASN A 1162 25.09 24.13 36.73
C ASN A 1162 24.78 24.28 35.23
N LYS A 1163 25.54 25.10 34.50
CA LYS A 1163 25.36 25.32 33.06
C LYS A 1163 25.65 24.02 32.27
N PRO A 1164 24.71 23.52 31.44
CA PRO A 1164 24.94 22.35 30.59
C PRO A 1164 26.14 22.54 29.66
N ASP A 1165 26.84 21.44 29.34
CA ASP A 1165 27.94 21.50 28.38
C ASP A 1165 27.41 21.80 26.98
N GLY A 1166 28.02 22.77 26.30
CA GLY A 1166 27.55 23.21 24.98
C GLY A 1166 26.29 24.08 25.01
N PHE A 1167 25.81 24.47 26.19
CA PHE A 1167 24.66 25.38 26.32
C PHE A 1167 24.91 26.71 25.62
N VAL A 1168 23.95 27.10 24.78
CA VAL A 1168 23.96 28.39 24.09
C VAL A 1168 22.90 29.28 24.76
N ASP A 1169 23.32 30.45 25.24
CA ASP A 1169 22.47 31.36 26.04
C ASP A 1169 21.27 31.92 25.26
N SER A 1170 21.25 31.75 23.94
CA SER A 1170 20.10 31.87 23.03
C SER A 1170 20.47 31.27 21.67
N ILE A 1171 19.52 30.69 20.93
CA ILE A 1171 19.73 30.46 19.49
C ILE A 1171 19.58 31.82 18.79
N ASP A 1172 20.64 32.63 18.80
CA ASP A 1172 20.77 33.79 17.91
C ASP A 1172 20.95 33.29 16.48
N GLY A 1173 19.84 32.87 15.84
CA GLY A 1173 19.88 32.25 14.52
C GLY A 1173 18.55 32.06 13.78
N VAL A 1174 17.40 32.07 14.45
CA VAL A 1174 16.10 32.06 13.76
C VAL A 1174 15.63 33.50 13.61
N ALA A 1175 15.76 34.03 12.40
CA ALA A 1175 15.35 35.38 12.08
C ALA A 1175 13.85 35.55 12.32
N ALA A 1176 13.50 36.43 13.26
CA ALA A 1176 12.31 37.24 13.07
C ALA A 1176 12.54 38.15 11.85
N ASP A 1177 11.51 38.31 11.04
CA ASP A 1177 11.49 38.96 9.74
C ASP A 1177 12.50 40.12 9.55
N GLY A 1178 13.31 40.03 8.48
CA GLY A 1178 13.78 41.22 7.76
C GLY A 1178 15.26 41.64 7.85
N THR A 1179 16.21 40.87 8.41
CA THR A 1179 17.63 41.30 8.49
C THR A 1179 18.71 40.25 8.17
N ALA A 1180 18.68 39.69 6.97
CA ALA A 1180 19.77 38.85 6.44
C ALA A 1180 21.12 39.61 6.32
N LYS A 1181 22.26 38.94 6.55
CA LYS A 1181 23.64 39.51 6.43
C LYS A 1181 24.41 38.91 5.24
N VAL A 1182 25.22 39.73 4.55
CA VAL A 1182 26.02 39.31 3.38
C VAL A 1182 27.20 38.42 3.82
N VAL A 1183 27.29 37.19 3.31
CA VAL A 1183 28.40 36.25 3.52
C VAL A 1183 29.44 36.24 2.40
N SER A 1184 29.05 36.57 1.16
CA SER A 1184 30.03 36.77 0.07
C SER A 1184 29.50 37.71 -1.02
N SER A 1185 30.39 38.35 -1.79
CA SER A 1185 29.99 39.26 -2.88
C SER A 1185 30.77 38.98 -4.16
N ALA A 1186 30.07 38.96 -5.29
CA ALA A 1186 30.64 38.86 -6.63
C ALA A 1186 30.36 40.15 -7.44
N TRP A 1187 31.36 40.62 -8.19
CA TRP A 1187 31.26 41.84 -9.00
C TRP A 1187 31.25 41.51 -10.49
N TYR A 1188 30.43 42.25 -11.24
CA TYR A 1188 30.29 42.12 -12.68
C TYR A 1188 30.28 43.51 -13.31
N THR A 1189 30.80 43.63 -14.51
CA THR A 1189 30.54 44.83 -15.34
C THR A 1189 29.06 44.88 -15.70
N ILE A 1190 28.54 46.03 -16.15
CA ILE A 1190 27.13 46.15 -16.54
C ILE A 1190 26.70 45.18 -17.66
N ASN A 1191 27.66 44.63 -18.41
CA ASN A 1191 27.44 43.65 -19.47
C ASN A 1191 27.54 42.18 -18.96
N GLY A 1192 27.54 41.96 -17.64
CA GLY A 1192 27.49 40.61 -17.04
C GLY A 1192 28.83 39.88 -16.95
N VAL A 1193 29.95 40.47 -17.40
CA VAL A 1193 31.28 39.84 -17.28
C VAL A 1193 31.79 39.96 -15.85
N ARG A 1194 32.11 38.83 -15.22
CA ARG A 1194 32.62 38.73 -13.83
C ARG A 1194 34.00 39.36 -13.70
N VAL A 1195 34.18 40.19 -12.67
CA VAL A 1195 35.44 40.85 -12.31
C VAL A 1195 35.72 40.65 -10.83
N ALA A 1196 37.00 40.62 -10.44
CA ALA A 1196 37.36 40.42 -9.03
C ALA A 1196 36.91 41.60 -8.14
N GLU A 1197 37.06 42.83 -8.64
CA GLU A 1197 36.61 44.06 -7.98
C GLU A 1197 36.57 45.23 -9.01
N PRO A 1198 35.77 46.29 -8.81
CA PRO A 1198 35.74 47.45 -9.70
C PRO A 1198 37.02 48.31 -9.60
N LYS A 1199 37.80 48.41 -10.68
CA LYS A 1199 39.05 49.21 -10.70
C LYS A 1199 38.98 50.49 -11.55
N GLN A 1200 37.87 50.71 -12.25
CA GLN A 1200 37.66 51.86 -13.14
C GLN A 1200 36.28 52.48 -12.90
N ARG A 1201 36.15 53.79 -13.12
CA ARG A 1201 34.87 54.53 -12.98
C ARG A 1201 33.80 53.96 -13.91
N GLY A 1202 32.62 53.65 -13.39
CA GLY A 1202 31.53 53.04 -14.16
C GLY A 1202 30.45 52.38 -13.29
N ILE A 1203 29.41 51.86 -13.92
CA ILE A 1203 28.34 51.09 -13.25
C ILE A 1203 28.71 49.60 -13.30
N TYR A 1204 28.70 48.98 -12.12
CA TYR A 1204 28.93 47.54 -11.94
C TYR A 1204 27.72 46.90 -11.27
N ILE A 1205 27.57 45.60 -11.43
CA ILE A 1205 26.59 44.80 -10.70
C ILE A 1205 27.33 44.07 -9.57
N ARG A 1206 26.87 44.24 -8.33
CA ARG A 1206 27.35 43.46 -7.18
C ARG A 1206 26.25 42.49 -6.77
N GLN A 1207 26.56 41.20 -6.72
CA GLN A 1207 25.68 40.16 -6.21
C GLN A 1207 26.22 39.64 -4.89
N ASP A 1208 25.45 39.84 -3.83
CA ASP A 1208 25.75 39.46 -2.46
C ASP A 1208 25.02 38.14 -2.14
N MET A 1209 25.72 37.11 -1.68
CA MET A 1209 25.16 35.92 -1.05
C MET A 1209 24.92 36.22 0.43
N MET A 1210 23.78 35.83 0.97
CA MET A 1210 23.36 36.07 2.34
C MET A 1210 23.52 34.82 3.20
N ASN A 1211 23.64 34.98 4.52
CA ASN A 1211 23.84 33.86 5.46
C ASN A 1211 22.62 32.94 5.59
N ASP A 1212 21.47 33.37 5.09
CA ASP A 1212 20.22 32.59 4.97
C ASP A 1212 20.10 31.88 3.59
N GLY A 1213 21.13 31.93 2.75
CA GLY A 1213 21.15 31.30 1.42
C GLY A 1213 20.58 32.15 0.28
N THR A 1214 19.99 33.32 0.54
CA THR A 1214 19.45 34.21 -0.50
C THR A 1214 20.55 34.99 -1.24
N LYS A 1215 20.27 35.48 -2.47
CA LYS A 1215 21.21 36.31 -3.25
C LYS A 1215 20.62 37.70 -3.53
N LYS A 1216 21.28 38.76 -3.07
CA LYS A 1216 20.90 40.16 -3.30
C LYS A 1216 21.77 40.81 -4.37
N THR A 1217 21.18 41.25 -5.49
CA THR A 1217 21.92 41.86 -6.61
C THR A 1217 21.64 43.36 -6.72
N VAL A 1218 22.68 44.20 -6.75
CA VAL A 1218 22.56 45.67 -6.80
C VAL A 1218 23.46 46.30 -7.87
N LYS A 1219 22.98 47.36 -8.54
CA LYS A 1219 23.79 48.18 -9.46
C LYS A 1219 24.52 49.27 -8.67
N VAL A 1220 25.84 49.30 -8.76
CA VAL A 1220 26.72 50.20 -8.00
C VAL A 1220 27.50 51.09 -8.96
N LEU A 1221 27.31 52.41 -8.84
CA LEU A 1221 28.10 53.40 -9.57
C LEU A 1221 29.40 53.68 -8.80
N VAL A 1222 30.54 53.27 -9.35
CA VAL A 1222 31.87 53.53 -8.79
C VAL A 1222 32.40 54.85 -9.37
N LYS A 1223 32.53 55.87 -8.50
CA LYS A 1223 32.87 57.26 -8.86
C LYS A 1223 34.35 57.56 -8.89
#